data_AF-A0A4E9EXM1-F1
#
_entry.id   AF-A0A4E9EXM1-F1
#
_cell.length_a   1.000
_cell.length_b   1.000
_cell.length_c   1.000
_cell.angle_alpha   90.00
_cell.angle_beta   90.00
_cell.angle_gamma   90.00
#
_symmetry.space_group_name_H-M   'P 1'
#
loop_
_entity.id
_entity.type
_entity.pdbx_description
1 polymer ?
#
loop_
_entity_poly.entity_id
_entity_poly.type
_entity_poly.pdbx_seq_one_letter_code
_entity_poly.pdbx_strand_id
1 'polypeptide(L)'
;MDGERRELRSWSIEPRDRRVHAVSPMHLQEGRILNSLLHEARNISTSSNKINAQQVDDTGIDAAEDTKLQQMINKYQSQVIQQQLSSRNNHELIKSFAASAVTAQQQMSPMSHSQPCLITINDQKNELVAESVSPVYHPSPPFDGSEHANLKAQLIANQNLVRALQDENSALKQQCDFLTLKASRLQQLEKAYETIEKEYENLTAQKERQDNLEKAARMKMEQQIARYASENEMLRTKIAELIRRIQAEDQSEQINKLNLLLSEIIPQNKELMTCKERQKMDIEALEVTLKDQRNHIQILEKALGNAQEKAWRREKEVEELTEKVERAESLQKAVEKSMFDKRSREDEWNRERAQLEMENAQLKMQLAKESVSVGVKKGSSARNAENDELTKLKKILHAKEDVIAQLEKNVIELEAKFHEEMQRNKMAIATQSDTLSGKLKKMEEEKSEKDRKIAELTEEKERLSEKLEDERKSSESRTSLLEREIDRIRNTDDRRFREDMARMEQMRLKIADRRCFTTERSRNRCVHHGRTSSGTRAGLVHIHLRANSATALLPTDLHLSSPDALPTSADIPLDLSNDSAISAVTSAAVITATRSTSKALTTFPHSSSCQEEIFADQNCVSDAKEVYGTNLNGYKRPISIPPHYDLAFSGSEDLYSKISNRSTAKSDTIVGATITNEELCGKHISTEEIWDV
;
A
#
# COMPACT_ATOMS: atom_id res chain seq x y z
N MET A 1 39.20 -51.35 -31.91
CA MET A 1 38.38 -50.14 -32.05
C MET A 1 37.57 -49.95 -30.76
N ASP A 2 38.10 -49.62 -29.59
CA ASP A 2 39.30 -48.86 -29.20
C ASP A 2 39.32 -47.40 -29.63
N GLY A 3 39.44 -46.51 -28.63
CA GLY A 3 39.68 -45.07 -28.76
C GLY A 3 38.44 -44.18 -28.61
N GLU A 4 38.40 -43.13 -27.77
CA GLU A 4 39.38 -42.67 -26.76
C GLU A 4 38.71 -42.04 -25.52
N ARG A 5 39.54 -41.66 -24.53
CA ARG A 5 39.19 -41.09 -23.21
C ARG A 5 38.40 -39.78 -23.35
N ARG A 6 37.49 -39.36 -22.46
CA ARG A 6 37.37 -39.47 -20.98
C ARG A 6 38.44 -38.70 -20.20
N GLU A 7 38.33 -37.38 -20.15
CA GLU A 7 38.94 -36.56 -19.08
C GLU A 7 38.08 -35.32 -18.79
N LEU A 8 38.40 -34.55 -17.72
CA LEU A 8 37.52 -33.57 -17.05
C LEU A 8 36.26 -34.23 -16.43
N ARG A 9 36.20 -34.65 -15.15
CA ARG A 9 36.89 -34.25 -13.90
C ARG A 9 36.75 -32.74 -13.56
N SER A 10 36.37 -32.32 -12.35
CA SER A 10 35.71 -33.04 -11.24
C SER A 10 35.27 -32.03 -10.16
N TRP A 11 33.97 -31.83 -9.96
CA TRP A 11 33.42 -30.95 -8.90
C TRP A 11 32.24 -31.63 -8.18
N SER A 12 32.55 -32.71 -7.44
CA SER A 12 31.63 -33.30 -6.46
C SER A 12 32.13 -32.92 -5.07
N ILE A 13 31.59 -31.83 -4.51
CA ILE A 13 31.91 -31.36 -3.16
C ILE A 13 30.78 -31.82 -2.23
N GLU A 14 31.10 -32.80 -1.39
CA GLU A 14 30.21 -33.45 -0.42
C GLU A 14 30.29 -32.71 0.94
N PRO A 15 29.25 -31.96 1.37
CA PRO A 15 29.27 -31.27 2.66
C PRO A 15 28.82 -32.23 3.77
N ARG A 16 29.75 -33.05 4.28
CA ARG A 16 29.50 -33.88 5.47
C ARG A 16 29.27 -33.04 6.72
N ASP A 17 28.26 -33.43 7.50
CA ASP A 17 28.12 -33.26 8.95
C ASP A 17 28.91 -32.12 9.61
N ARG A 18 28.41 -30.88 9.47
CA ARG A 18 28.88 -29.74 10.27
C ARG A 18 27.73 -28.95 10.90
N ARG A 19 27.34 -29.39 12.09
CA ARG A 19 26.67 -28.63 13.17
C ARG A 19 25.49 -27.75 12.75
N VAL A 20 24.30 -28.32 12.83
CA VAL A 20 23.13 -27.59 13.33
C VAL A 20 23.42 -27.04 14.73
N HIS A 21 23.83 -25.76 14.84
CA HIS A 21 23.77 -24.89 16.04
C HIS A 21 24.42 -23.51 15.74
N ALA A 22 23.71 -22.60 15.05
CA ALA A 22 23.94 -21.14 15.07
C ALA A 22 22.95 -20.38 14.13
N VAL A 23 21.64 -20.42 14.40
CA VAL A 23 20.72 -19.43 13.80
C VAL A 23 20.59 -18.26 14.78
N SER A 24 21.13 -17.10 14.42
CA SER A 24 21.13 -15.91 15.29
C SER A 24 19.69 -15.43 15.59
N PRO A 25 19.37 -15.00 16.83
CA PRO A 25 18.03 -14.53 17.21
C PRO A 25 17.52 -13.25 16.53
N MET A 26 18.24 -12.70 15.54
CA MET A 26 18.02 -11.34 15.00
C MET A 26 16.64 -11.17 14.34
N HIS A 27 16.14 -12.20 13.67
CA HIS A 27 14.84 -12.22 13.00
C HIS A 27 13.65 -11.95 13.95
N LEU A 28 13.78 -12.28 15.25
CA LEU A 28 12.79 -11.98 16.31
C LEU A 28 12.77 -10.51 16.76
N GLN A 29 13.70 -9.70 16.28
CA GLN A 29 13.74 -8.25 16.47
C GLN A 29 13.40 -7.51 15.18
N GLU A 30 13.85 -8.00 14.02
CA GLU A 30 13.43 -7.51 12.70
C GLU A 30 11.91 -7.54 12.55
N GLY A 31 11.24 -8.63 12.93
CA GLY A 31 9.78 -8.73 12.91
C GLY A 31 9.06 -7.70 13.80
N ARG A 32 9.71 -7.17 14.84
CA ARG A 32 9.14 -6.10 15.69
C ARG A 32 9.35 -4.72 15.08
N ILE A 33 10.50 -4.50 14.45
CA ILE A 33 10.81 -3.27 13.70
C ILE A 33 9.85 -3.15 12.51
N LEU A 34 9.61 -4.23 11.76
CA LEU A 34 8.67 -4.29 10.65
C LEU A 34 7.22 -4.00 11.10
N ASN A 35 6.79 -4.55 12.24
CA ASN A 35 5.48 -4.22 12.82
C ASN A 35 5.39 -2.76 13.32
N SER A 36 6.46 -2.20 13.89
CA SER A 36 6.49 -0.80 14.32
C SER A 36 6.39 0.14 13.11
N LEU A 37 7.17 -0.11 12.05
CA LEU A 37 7.12 0.66 10.80
C LEU A 37 5.78 0.54 10.08
N LEU A 38 5.12 -0.63 10.12
CA LEU A 38 3.75 -0.80 9.60
C LEU A 38 2.71 -0.02 10.42
N HIS A 39 2.86 0.05 11.74
CA HIS A 39 2.01 0.90 12.59
C HIS A 39 2.27 2.39 12.35
N GLU A 40 3.53 2.80 12.21
CA GLU A 40 3.91 4.18 11.92
C GLU A 40 3.42 4.62 10.54
N ALA A 41 3.57 3.79 9.50
CA ALA A 41 3.01 4.05 8.17
C ALA A 41 1.47 4.16 8.17
N ARG A 42 0.76 3.34 8.97
CA ARG A 42 -0.69 3.48 9.18
C ARG A 42 -1.07 4.76 9.92
N ASN A 43 -0.29 5.17 10.92
CA ASN A 43 -0.48 6.44 11.63
C ASN A 43 -0.21 7.66 10.71
N ILE A 44 0.81 7.60 9.86
CA ILE A 44 1.10 8.64 8.85
C ILE A 44 0.01 8.70 7.78
N SER A 45 -0.53 7.55 7.35
CA SER A 45 -1.64 7.51 6.39
C SER A 45 -2.93 8.13 6.97
N THR A 46 -3.23 7.82 8.24
CA THR A 46 -4.42 8.34 8.93
C THR A 46 -4.29 9.80 9.40
N SER A 47 -3.08 10.31 9.62
CA SER A 47 -2.85 11.75 9.83
C SER A 47 -2.89 12.53 8.51
N SER A 48 -2.26 12.01 7.45
CA SER A 48 -2.25 12.65 6.13
C SER A 48 -3.66 12.81 5.55
N ASN A 49 -4.53 11.81 5.72
CA ASN A 49 -5.94 11.92 5.31
C ASN A 49 -6.73 12.99 6.09
N LYS A 50 -6.33 13.33 7.33
CA LYS A 50 -6.93 14.45 8.08
C LYS A 50 -6.40 15.82 7.63
N ILE A 51 -5.16 15.88 7.16
CA ILE A 51 -4.55 17.12 6.66
C ILE A 51 -5.09 17.44 5.26
N ASN A 52 -5.08 16.45 4.35
CA ASN A 52 -5.59 16.64 2.97
C ASN A 52 -7.10 16.92 2.93
N ALA A 53 -7.89 16.42 3.88
CA ALA A 53 -9.32 16.76 3.98
C ALA A 53 -9.60 18.22 4.41
N GLN A 54 -8.60 18.91 4.99
CA GLN A 54 -8.72 20.28 5.47
C GLN A 54 -8.16 21.32 4.48
N GLN A 55 -7.24 20.93 3.58
CA GLN A 55 -6.44 21.85 2.75
C GLN A 55 -7.03 22.25 1.39
N VAL A 56 -8.27 21.87 1.07
CA VAL A 56 -8.81 22.00 -0.31
C VAL A 56 -9.38 23.40 -0.63
N ASP A 57 -9.70 24.23 0.37
CA ASP A 57 -10.39 25.53 0.17
C ASP A 57 -9.60 26.79 0.64
N ASP A 58 -8.49 26.65 1.38
CA ASP A 58 -7.78 27.81 1.97
C ASP A 58 -7.24 28.82 0.93
N THR A 59 -6.96 28.39 -0.30
CA THR A 59 -6.39 29.25 -1.36
C THR A 59 -7.30 30.39 -1.80
N GLY A 60 -8.60 30.34 -1.49
CA GLY A 60 -9.53 31.45 -1.70
C GLY A 60 -9.51 32.51 -0.58
N ILE A 61 -9.05 32.13 0.63
CA ILE A 61 -9.14 32.96 1.84
C ILE A 61 -7.96 33.93 1.93
N ASP A 62 -6.73 33.47 1.66
CA ASP A 62 -5.52 34.30 1.68
C ASP A 62 -5.66 35.55 0.76
N ALA A 63 -6.26 35.40 -0.42
CA ALA A 63 -6.48 36.52 -1.34
C ALA A 63 -7.50 37.56 -0.82
N ALA A 64 -8.47 37.13 -0.02
CA ALA A 64 -9.45 38.02 0.63
C ALA A 64 -8.84 38.73 1.86
N GLU A 65 -7.93 38.07 2.58
CA GLU A 65 -7.18 38.66 3.70
C GLU A 65 -6.13 39.66 3.20
N ASP A 66 -5.35 39.35 2.16
CA ASP A 66 -4.34 40.24 1.58
C ASP A 66 -4.96 41.50 0.96
N THR A 67 -6.05 41.37 0.20
CA THR A 67 -6.75 42.55 -0.34
C THR A 67 -7.32 43.46 0.76
N LYS A 68 -7.75 42.89 1.89
CA LYS A 68 -8.20 43.61 3.10
C LYS A 68 -7.05 44.28 3.85
N LEU A 69 -5.88 43.64 3.90
CA LEU A 69 -4.64 44.22 4.44
C LEU A 69 -4.15 45.40 3.57
N GLN A 70 -4.14 45.23 2.24
CA GLN A 70 -3.78 46.27 1.29
C GLN A 70 -4.72 47.48 1.37
N GLN A 71 -6.03 47.27 1.61
CA GLN A 71 -6.97 48.35 1.90
C GLN A 71 -6.63 49.11 3.20
N MET A 72 -6.24 48.42 4.28
CA MET A 72 -5.78 49.08 5.51
C MET A 72 -4.51 49.90 5.28
N ILE A 73 -3.53 49.37 4.53
CA ILE A 73 -2.29 50.08 4.19
C ILE A 73 -2.60 51.36 3.41
N ASN A 74 -3.43 51.27 2.37
CA ASN A 74 -3.84 52.43 1.56
C ASN A 74 -4.60 53.48 2.40
N LYS A 75 -5.46 53.05 3.32
CA LYS A 75 -6.18 53.94 4.25
C LYS A 75 -5.22 54.65 5.22
N TYR A 76 -4.25 53.94 5.79
CA TYR A 76 -3.25 54.50 6.69
C TYR A 76 -2.34 55.52 5.97
N GLN A 77 -1.84 55.18 4.78
CA GLN A 77 -1.06 56.12 3.96
C GLN A 77 -1.84 57.39 3.62
N SER A 78 -3.11 57.26 3.24
CA SER A 78 -4.00 58.39 2.98
C SER A 78 -4.18 59.29 4.21
N GLN A 79 -4.35 58.69 5.40
CA GLN A 79 -4.52 59.42 6.66
C GLN A 79 -3.24 60.16 7.07
N VAL A 80 -2.06 59.55 6.87
CA VAL A 80 -0.75 60.20 7.12
C VAL A 80 -0.54 61.39 6.17
N ILE A 81 -0.85 61.24 4.88
CA ILE A 81 -0.76 62.34 3.90
C ILE A 81 -1.71 63.48 4.26
N GLN A 82 -2.97 63.17 4.62
CA GLN A 82 -3.94 64.18 5.05
C GLN A 82 -3.48 64.92 6.31
N GLN A 83 -2.86 64.23 7.27
CA GLN A 83 -2.32 64.84 8.48
C GLN A 83 -1.11 65.74 8.17
N GLN A 84 -0.21 65.35 7.25
CA GLN A 84 0.90 66.21 6.82
C GLN A 84 0.43 67.50 6.11
N LEU A 85 -0.64 67.41 5.29
CA LEU A 85 -1.25 68.58 4.66
C LEU A 85 -1.92 69.50 5.68
N SER A 86 -2.65 68.94 6.65
CA SER A 86 -3.28 69.73 7.73
C SER A 86 -2.24 70.43 8.62
N SER A 87 -1.15 69.74 8.99
CA SER A 87 -0.04 70.33 9.74
C SER A 87 0.69 71.43 8.97
N ARG A 88 0.76 71.35 7.63
CA ARG A 88 1.32 72.43 6.79
C ARG A 88 0.53 73.74 6.93
N ASN A 89 -0.79 73.69 6.86
CA ASN A 89 -1.65 74.87 6.99
C ASN A 89 -1.53 75.51 8.38
N ASN A 90 -1.35 74.71 9.44
CA ASN A 90 -1.11 75.22 10.80
C ASN A 90 0.30 75.82 10.98
N HIS A 91 1.31 75.31 10.26
CA HIS A 91 2.70 75.79 10.35
C HIS A 91 2.97 77.14 9.63
N GLU A 92 2.04 77.68 8.85
CA GLU A 92 2.19 79.04 8.32
C GLU A 92 1.68 80.10 9.31
N LEU A 93 0.54 79.86 9.97
CA LEU A 93 -0.01 80.75 11.00
C LEU A 93 0.96 80.95 12.18
N ILE A 94 1.68 79.90 12.60
CA ILE A 94 2.62 79.95 13.74
C ILE A 94 3.88 80.80 13.41
N LYS A 95 4.30 80.90 12.15
CA LYS A 95 5.51 81.65 11.77
C LYS A 95 5.37 83.17 11.91
N SER A 96 4.14 83.68 11.86
CA SER A 96 3.87 85.12 11.96
C SER A 96 4.03 85.71 13.37
N PHE A 97 4.09 84.87 14.42
CA PHE A 97 4.14 85.31 15.83
C PHE A 97 5.54 85.29 16.46
N ALA A 98 6.55 84.68 15.80
CA ALA A 98 7.87 84.45 16.38
C ALA A 98 8.84 85.66 16.35
N ALA A 99 8.34 86.86 16.05
CA ALA A 99 9.16 88.02 15.68
C ALA A 99 9.38 89.06 16.80
N SER A 100 9.06 88.77 18.07
CA SER A 100 9.17 89.77 19.16
C SER A 100 9.38 89.18 20.56
N ALA A 101 10.59 88.70 20.85
CA ALA A 101 11.21 88.68 22.18
C ALA A 101 12.72 88.40 22.08
N VAL A 102 13.59 89.29 22.59
CA VAL A 102 15.04 89.12 22.59
C VAL A 102 15.65 89.65 23.90
N THR A 103 16.26 88.77 24.71
CA THR A 103 17.33 89.08 25.71
C THR A 103 17.92 87.77 26.29
N ALA A 104 19.23 87.77 26.62
CA ALA A 104 20.05 86.69 27.23
C ALA A 104 20.16 85.37 26.41
N GLN A 105 21.29 84.98 25.80
CA GLN A 105 22.67 84.68 26.27
C GLN A 105 22.75 83.39 27.11
N GLN A 106 23.40 82.29 26.65
CA GLN A 106 24.86 82.00 26.62
C GLN A 106 25.47 81.85 28.04
N GLN A 107 26.30 80.86 28.39
CA GLN A 107 27.53 80.36 27.71
C GLN A 107 27.93 78.90 28.12
N MET A 108 29.08 78.40 27.63
CA MET A 108 29.54 76.99 27.51
C MET A 108 30.25 76.33 28.73
N SER A 109 30.61 75.04 28.54
CA SER A 109 31.50 74.06 29.26
C SER A 109 32.82 74.60 29.91
N PRO A 110 33.59 73.89 30.80
CA PRO A 110 33.92 72.44 30.74
C PRO A 110 34.30 71.64 32.04
N MET A 111 34.73 70.39 31.83
CA MET A 111 35.56 69.42 32.61
C MET A 111 36.20 69.80 33.97
N SER A 112 36.30 68.83 34.92
CA SER A 112 37.58 68.16 35.32
C SER A 112 37.40 67.02 36.36
N HIS A 113 38.47 66.25 36.61
CA HIS A 113 38.64 65.20 37.64
C HIS A 113 39.58 65.66 38.79
N SER A 114 39.75 64.81 39.82
CA SER A 114 40.73 64.89 40.94
C SER A 114 40.38 65.88 42.06
N GLN A 115 40.69 65.68 43.36
CA GLN A 115 41.33 64.57 44.11
C GLN A 115 40.59 64.33 45.46
N PRO A 116 40.78 63.18 46.13
CA PRO A 116 40.48 63.01 47.56
C PRO A 116 41.72 63.31 48.44
N CYS A 117 41.54 63.97 49.59
CA CYS A 117 42.49 63.86 50.70
C CYS A 117 41.86 64.23 52.06
N LEU A 118 42.40 63.65 53.15
CA LEU A 118 41.98 63.90 54.54
C LEU A 118 42.90 64.93 55.20
N ILE A 119 42.35 65.75 56.09
CA ILE A 119 43.01 66.23 57.33
C ILE A 119 41.91 66.40 58.40
N THR A 120 42.26 66.09 59.65
CA THR A 120 41.37 66.03 60.82
C THR A 120 41.60 67.23 61.74
N ILE A 121 41.03 67.18 62.97
CA ILE A 121 41.39 67.98 64.16
C ILE A 121 40.58 69.28 64.40
N ASN A 122 39.42 69.09 65.07
CA ASN A 122 39.18 69.50 66.48
C ASN A 122 38.55 70.88 66.86
N ASP A 123 37.58 70.79 67.79
CA ASP A 123 37.19 71.67 68.92
C ASP A 123 36.96 73.21 68.81
N GLN A 124 35.76 73.60 69.31
CA GLN A 124 35.46 74.65 70.32
C GLN A 124 35.59 76.17 69.99
N LYS A 125 34.73 76.94 70.71
CA LYS A 125 34.78 78.40 71.02
C LYS A 125 34.51 79.34 69.81
N ASN A 126 33.76 80.45 69.90
CA ASN A 126 33.01 81.15 70.97
C ASN A 126 31.69 81.73 70.35
N GLU A 127 30.59 82.09 71.04
CA GLU A 127 30.31 82.76 72.33
C GLU A 127 30.19 84.31 72.25
N LEU A 128 29.09 84.86 72.80
CA LEU A 128 28.75 86.30 73.01
C LEU A 128 28.53 87.13 71.73
N VAL A 129 27.84 88.29 71.69
CA VAL A 129 27.36 89.31 72.67
C VAL A 129 25.88 89.64 72.31
N ALA A 130 24.88 89.79 73.18
CA ALA A 130 24.71 90.50 74.47
C ALA A 130 24.41 92.02 74.34
N GLU A 131 23.78 92.63 75.37
CA GLU A 131 23.30 94.03 75.48
C GLU A 131 22.25 94.48 74.41
N SER A 132 21.06 95.04 74.71
CA SER A 132 20.45 95.79 75.83
C SER A 132 20.87 97.26 75.96
N VAL A 133 19.89 98.19 76.02
CA VAL A 133 19.87 99.44 76.82
C VAL A 133 18.58 100.25 76.54
N SER A 134 18.06 100.98 77.54
CA SER A 134 16.91 101.91 77.44
C SER A 134 17.33 103.35 77.10
N PRO A 135 16.40 104.22 76.68
CA PRO A 135 16.08 105.39 77.53
C PRO A 135 14.56 105.68 77.58
N VAL A 136 13.95 105.99 78.73
CA VAL A 136 14.03 107.26 79.49
C VAL A 136 13.52 108.47 78.69
N TYR A 137 12.36 109.01 79.10
CA TYR A 137 11.95 110.39 78.84
C TYR A 137 11.44 111.05 80.14
N HIS A 138 12.25 111.94 80.70
CA HIS A 138 11.83 113.08 81.51
C HIS A 138 11.30 114.19 80.55
N PRO A 139 10.71 115.34 80.97
CA PRO A 139 10.87 115.98 82.30
C PRO A 139 9.69 116.82 82.87
N SER A 140 9.99 117.43 84.03
CA SER A 140 9.48 118.72 84.54
C SER A 140 8.11 118.80 85.25
N PRO A 141 8.01 119.54 86.38
CA PRO A 141 6.76 119.77 87.11
C PRO A 141 6.06 121.10 86.74
N PRO A 142 4.76 121.27 87.06
CA PRO A 142 4.09 122.57 87.05
C PRO A 142 4.40 123.42 88.29
N PHE A 143 4.30 124.73 88.12
CA PHE A 143 4.48 125.76 89.17
C PHE A 143 3.24 125.90 90.08
N ASP A 144 3.41 126.61 91.20
CA ASP A 144 2.37 126.92 92.18
C ASP A 144 1.13 127.60 91.57
N GLY A 145 -0.05 127.38 92.15
CA GLY A 145 -1.32 127.84 91.60
C GLY A 145 -2.45 127.90 92.63
N SER A 146 -2.90 129.13 92.90
CA SER A 146 -3.99 129.52 93.80
C SER A 146 -5.12 128.50 93.99
N GLU A 147 -5.33 128.09 95.24
CA GLU A 147 -5.80 126.75 95.64
C GLU A 147 -7.23 126.35 95.24
N HIS A 148 -8.05 127.25 94.67
CA HIS A 148 -9.44 126.95 94.27
C HIS A 148 -9.74 127.00 92.77
N ALA A 149 -8.90 127.67 91.96
CA ALA A 149 -9.01 127.58 90.50
C ALA A 149 -8.23 126.38 89.96
N ASN A 150 -7.10 126.05 90.60
CA ASN A 150 -6.15 125.04 90.14
C ASN A 150 -6.76 123.63 90.11
N LEU A 151 -7.53 123.23 91.13
CA LEU A 151 -8.19 121.92 91.18
C LEU A 151 -9.13 121.67 89.97
N LYS A 152 -9.81 122.70 89.45
CA LYS A 152 -10.65 122.55 88.25
C LYS A 152 -9.81 122.42 86.99
N ALA A 153 -8.70 123.17 86.88
CA ALA A 153 -7.75 123.03 85.78
C ALA A 153 -7.07 121.65 85.79
N GLN A 154 -6.66 121.15 86.95
CA GLN A 154 -6.05 119.84 87.12
C GLN A 154 -7.04 118.69 86.92
N LEU A 155 -8.31 118.85 87.29
CA LEU A 155 -9.37 117.89 86.94
C LEU A 155 -9.58 117.81 85.42
N ILE A 156 -9.59 118.96 84.72
CA ILE A 156 -9.66 119.01 83.25
C ILE A 156 -8.39 118.42 82.62
N ALA A 157 -7.21 118.69 83.16
CA ALA A 157 -5.94 118.11 82.70
C ALA A 157 -5.92 116.59 82.87
N ASN A 158 -6.36 116.07 84.04
CA ASN A 158 -6.51 114.65 84.29
C ASN A 158 -7.58 114.01 83.38
N GLN A 159 -8.69 114.70 83.12
CA GLN A 159 -9.73 114.21 82.19
C GLN A 159 -9.23 114.18 80.74
N ASN A 160 -8.41 115.15 80.33
CA ASN A 160 -7.77 115.16 79.01
C ASN A 160 -6.66 114.10 78.90
N LEU A 161 -5.89 113.87 79.97
CA LEU A 161 -4.89 112.80 80.04
C LEU A 161 -5.56 111.42 80.01
N VAL A 162 -6.64 111.21 80.75
CA VAL A 162 -7.44 109.97 80.70
C VAL A 162 -8.03 109.78 79.30
N ARG A 163 -8.50 110.85 78.63
CA ARG A 163 -8.95 110.75 77.22
C ARG A 163 -7.80 110.38 76.29
N ALA A 164 -6.65 111.03 76.39
CA ALA A 164 -5.48 110.71 75.58
C ALA A 164 -5.01 109.25 75.79
N LEU A 165 -5.02 108.76 77.03
CA LEU A 165 -4.73 107.36 77.36
C LEU A 165 -5.82 106.39 76.86
N GLN A 166 -7.09 106.81 76.78
CA GLN A 166 -8.17 106.03 76.16
C GLN A 166 -8.02 105.96 74.64
N ASP A 167 -7.68 107.07 73.99
CA ASP A 167 -7.43 107.17 72.55
C ASP A 167 -6.17 106.36 72.18
N GLU A 168 -5.09 106.47 72.95
CA GLU A 168 -3.87 105.65 72.82
C GLU A 168 -4.15 104.16 73.05
N ASN A 169 -4.92 103.80 74.08
CA ASN A 169 -5.28 102.40 74.33
C ASN A 169 -6.17 101.83 73.20
N SER A 170 -7.00 102.67 72.56
CA SER A 170 -7.76 102.31 71.37
C SER A 170 -6.86 102.11 70.14
N ALA A 171 -5.89 103.02 69.92
CA ALA A 171 -4.92 102.91 68.84
C ALA A 171 -4.01 101.68 68.99
N LEU A 172 -3.52 101.39 70.22
CA LEU A 172 -2.73 100.20 70.53
C LEU A 172 -3.53 98.91 70.34
N LYS A 173 -4.82 98.89 70.68
CA LYS A 173 -5.71 97.75 70.36
C LYS A 173 -5.84 97.54 68.86
N GLN A 174 -6.14 98.59 68.10
CA GLN A 174 -6.19 98.53 66.63
C GLN A 174 -4.85 98.05 66.02
N GLN A 175 -3.72 98.46 66.59
CA GLN A 175 -2.39 97.98 66.18
C GLN A 175 -2.17 96.50 66.52
N CYS A 176 -2.58 96.05 67.71
CA CYS A 176 -2.52 94.63 68.10
C CYS A 176 -3.43 93.76 67.23
N ASP A 177 -4.64 94.21 66.90
CA ASP A 177 -5.57 93.51 66.01
C ASP A 177 -5.01 93.43 64.58
N PHE A 178 -4.43 94.54 64.07
CA PHE A 178 -3.75 94.59 62.78
C PHE A 178 -2.53 93.65 62.73
N LEU A 179 -1.70 93.63 63.79
CA LEU A 179 -0.54 92.73 63.87
C LEU A 179 -0.98 91.26 64.00
N THR A 180 -2.06 90.97 64.72
CA THR A 180 -2.66 89.63 64.82
C THR A 180 -3.17 89.15 63.46
N LEU A 181 -3.87 90.01 62.72
CA LEU A 181 -4.32 89.71 61.36
C LEU A 181 -3.14 89.48 60.41
N LYS A 182 -2.07 90.30 60.51
CA LYS A 182 -0.85 90.14 59.72
C LYS A 182 -0.12 88.82 60.06
N ALA A 183 -0.03 88.45 61.34
CA ALA A 183 0.55 87.19 61.77
C ALA A 183 -0.25 85.98 61.27
N SER A 184 -1.58 86.00 61.38
CA SER A 184 -2.44 84.97 60.80
C SER A 184 -2.28 84.87 59.28
N ARG A 185 -2.10 86.00 58.57
CA ARG A 185 -1.84 86.01 57.13
C ARG A 185 -0.45 85.46 56.77
N LEU A 186 0.57 85.66 57.60
CA LEU A 186 1.88 85.04 57.43
C LEU A 186 1.78 83.51 57.63
N GLN A 187 1.13 83.03 58.68
CA GLN A 187 0.90 81.60 58.91
C GLN A 187 0.13 80.91 57.77
N GLN A 188 -0.82 81.61 57.13
CA GLN A 188 -1.49 81.12 55.93
C GLN A 188 -0.53 80.98 54.73
N LEU A 189 0.43 81.90 54.59
CA LEU A 189 1.43 81.86 53.52
C LEU A 189 2.50 80.81 53.79
N GLU A 190 2.99 80.69 55.02
CA GLU A 190 3.93 79.65 55.47
C GLU A 190 3.36 78.25 55.20
N LYS A 191 2.11 78.01 55.62
CA LYS A 191 1.41 76.75 55.32
C LYS A 191 1.21 76.50 53.82
N ALA A 192 1.02 77.56 53.03
CA ALA A 192 0.93 77.44 51.57
C ALA A 192 2.29 77.07 50.95
N TYR A 193 3.38 77.71 51.38
CA TYR A 193 4.75 77.35 50.98
C TYR A 193 5.07 75.90 51.35
N GLU A 194 4.85 75.49 52.59
CA GLU A 194 5.01 74.09 53.03
C GLU A 194 4.24 73.08 52.16
N THR A 195 3.04 73.45 51.70
CA THR A 195 2.20 72.58 50.86
C THR A 195 2.77 72.50 49.45
N ILE A 196 3.16 73.65 48.88
CA ILE A 196 3.77 73.77 47.56
C ILE A 196 5.13 73.03 47.50
N GLU A 197 5.96 73.14 48.55
CA GLU A 197 7.23 72.42 48.66
C GLU A 197 7.00 70.90 48.64
N LYS A 198 6.07 70.39 49.46
CA LYS A 198 5.70 68.97 49.49
C LYS A 198 5.11 68.50 48.17
N GLU A 199 4.37 69.34 47.45
CA GLU A 199 3.87 69.03 46.10
C GLU A 199 5.01 68.98 45.07
N TYR A 200 5.98 69.89 45.12
CA TYR A 200 7.17 69.87 44.25
C TYR A 200 8.09 68.67 44.53
N GLU A 201 8.31 68.30 45.81
CA GLU A 201 9.07 67.10 46.18
C GLU A 201 8.38 65.83 45.65
N ASN A 202 7.07 65.70 45.85
CA ASN A 202 6.30 64.56 45.35
C ASN A 202 6.31 64.49 43.82
N LEU A 203 6.15 65.62 43.12
CA LEU A 203 6.23 65.69 41.66
C LEU A 203 7.62 65.32 41.15
N THR A 204 8.68 65.76 41.83
CA THR A 204 10.08 65.44 41.48
C THR A 204 10.36 63.95 41.68
N ALA A 205 9.95 63.37 42.81
CA ALA A 205 10.05 61.93 43.06
C ALA A 205 9.19 61.10 42.09
N GLN A 206 8.02 61.59 41.68
CA GLN A 206 7.20 60.96 40.64
C GLN A 206 7.89 61.02 39.27
N LYS A 207 8.56 62.13 38.94
CA LYS A 207 9.33 62.27 37.70
C LYS A 207 10.56 61.37 37.68
N GLU A 208 11.32 61.29 38.76
CA GLU A 208 12.45 60.37 38.86
C GLU A 208 12.01 58.91 38.68
N ARG A 209 10.87 58.52 39.30
CA ARG A 209 10.26 57.19 39.09
C ARG A 209 9.82 56.97 37.64
N GLN A 210 9.22 57.96 36.99
CA GLN A 210 8.84 57.90 35.58
C GLN A 210 10.07 57.70 34.68
N ASP A 211 11.09 58.53 34.85
CA ASP A 211 12.34 58.49 34.08
C ASP A 211 13.08 57.15 34.28
N ASN A 212 13.09 56.61 35.49
CA ASN A 212 13.74 55.33 35.79
C ASN A 212 12.97 54.13 35.21
N LEU A 213 11.63 54.18 35.18
CA LEU A 213 10.81 53.21 34.43
C LEU A 213 11.04 53.31 32.92
N GLU A 214 11.17 54.52 32.36
CA GLU A 214 11.43 54.72 30.94
C GLU A 214 12.84 54.23 30.55
N LYS A 215 13.87 54.53 31.35
CA LYS A 215 15.23 53.98 31.17
C LYS A 215 15.22 52.45 31.17
N ALA A 216 14.52 51.82 32.12
CA ALA A 216 14.40 50.37 32.19
C ALA A 216 13.67 49.78 30.96
N ALA A 217 12.62 50.45 30.46
CA ALA A 217 11.91 50.05 29.25
C ALA A 217 12.80 50.16 27.99
N ARG A 218 13.54 51.27 27.84
CA ARG A 218 14.50 51.50 26.75
C ARG A 218 15.60 50.43 26.76
N MET A 219 16.26 50.20 27.89
CA MET A 219 17.27 49.13 28.05
C MET A 219 16.73 47.74 27.68
N LYS A 220 15.49 47.42 28.05
CA LYS A 220 14.85 46.15 27.70
C LYS A 220 14.58 46.02 26.20
N MET A 221 14.29 47.12 25.50
CA MET A 221 14.17 47.13 24.03
C MET A 221 15.53 47.02 23.34
N GLU A 222 16.53 47.77 23.80
CA GLU A 222 17.91 47.71 23.29
C GLU A 222 18.51 46.30 23.41
N GLN A 223 18.29 45.61 24.54
CA GLN A 223 18.71 44.23 24.75
C GLN A 223 17.93 43.20 23.89
N GLN A 224 16.74 43.53 23.38
CA GLN A 224 16.04 42.69 22.40
C GLN A 224 16.60 42.93 21.00
N ILE A 225 16.80 44.19 20.60
CA ILE A 225 17.41 44.57 19.32
C ILE A 225 18.81 43.94 19.19
N ALA A 226 19.65 43.99 20.23
CA ALA A 226 20.97 43.38 20.24
C ALA A 226 20.93 41.84 20.06
N ARG A 227 19.92 41.16 20.64
CA ARG A 227 19.73 39.72 20.45
C ARG A 227 19.30 39.38 19.03
N TYR A 228 18.29 40.07 18.50
CA TYR A 228 17.83 39.83 17.12
C TYR A 228 18.89 40.20 16.07
N ALA A 229 19.76 41.18 16.33
CA ALA A 229 20.90 41.49 15.47
C ALA A 229 21.92 40.35 15.43
N SER A 230 22.28 39.78 16.60
CA SER A 230 23.18 38.63 16.70
C SER A 230 22.62 37.38 16.01
N GLU A 231 21.33 37.10 16.21
CA GLU A 231 20.62 35.99 15.56
C GLU A 231 20.58 36.16 14.03
N ASN A 232 20.28 37.37 13.53
CA ASN A 232 20.31 37.66 12.10
C ASN A 232 21.70 37.45 11.48
N GLU A 233 22.78 37.81 12.17
CA GLU A 233 24.14 37.60 11.66
C GLU A 233 24.55 36.12 11.66
N MET A 234 24.15 35.36 12.68
CA MET A 234 24.30 33.90 12.72
C MET A 234 23.53 33.20 11.59
N LEU A 235 22.33 33.67 11.26
CA LEU A 235 21.56 33.17 10.11
C LEU A 235 22.19 33.57 8.77
N ARG A 236 22.68 34.81 8.61
CA ARG A 236 23.37 35.29 7.40
C ARG A 236 24.64 34.50 7.12
N THR A 237 25.48 34.29 8.13
CA THR A 237 26.71 33.49 8.01
C THR A 237 26.40 32.03 7.68
N LYS A 238 25.37 31.42 8.30
CA LYS A 238 24.91 30.06 7.96
C LYS A 238 24.39 29.95 6.51
N ILE A 239 23.63 30.93 6.04
CA ILE A 239 23.15 30.99 4.64
C ILE A 239 24.34 31.13 3.68
N ALA A 240 25.30 32.01 3.96
CA ALA A 240 26.52 32.15 3.16
C ALA A 240 27.34 30.85 3.12
N GLU A 241 27.42 30.10 4.21
CA GLU A 241 28.11 28.80 4.24
C GLU A 241 27.39 27.73 3.40
N LEU A 242 26.05 27.69 3.45
CA LEU A 242 25.25 26.78 2.62
C LEU A 242 25.36 27.13 1.13
N ILE A 243 25.29 28.41 0.76
CA ILE A 243 25.53 28.87 -0.61
C ILE A 243 26.93 28.47 -1.07
N ARG A 244 27.96 28.67 -0.23
CA ARG A 244 29.34 28.24 -0.54
C ARG A 244 29.44 26.73 -0.74
N ARG A 245 28.73 25.90 0.02
CA ARG A 245 28.69 24.44 -0.19
C ARG A 245 28.03 24.09 -1.53
N ILE A 246 26.89 24.69 -1.85
CA ILE A 246 26.16 24.49 -3.12
C ILE A 246 26.99 24.96 -4.33
N GLN A 247 27.87 25.95 -4.17
CA GLN A 247 28.76 26.48 -5.22
C GLN A 247 30.12 25.77 -5.32
N ALA A 248 30.61 25.15 -4.24
CA ALA A 248 31.90 24.45 -4.22
C ALA A 248 31.79 22.96 -4.57
N GLU A 249 30.61 22.36 -4.36
CA GLU A 249 30.25 21.05 -4.88
C GLU A 249 29.84 21.21 -6.35
N ASP A 250 30.63 20.69 -7.31
CA ASP A 250 30.23 20.78 -8.72
C ASP A 250 29.06 19.84 -9.01
N GLN A 251 27.86 20.42 -8.89
CA GLN A 251 26.58 19.81 -9.26
C GLN A 251 26.62 19.24 -10.69
N SER A 252 27.36 19.86 -11.62
CA SER A 252 27.51 19.35 -12.98
C SER A 252 28.30 18.04 -12.99
N GLU A 253 29.45 17.95 -12.31
CA GLU A 253 30.20 16.69 -12.22
C GLU A 253 29.40 15.56 -11.57
N GLN A 254 28.66 15.85 -10.49
CA GLN A 254 27.80 14.85 -9.85
C GLN A 254 26.66 14.38 -10.77
N ILE A 255 25.95 15.30 -11.42
CA ILE A 255 24.86 14.99 -12.35
C ILE A 255 25.39 14.25 -13.59
N ASN A 256 26.53 14.66 -14.14
CA ASN A 256 27.17 13.99 -15.28
C ASN A 256 27.60 12.56 -14.92
N LYS A 257 28.15 12.34 -13.71
CA LYS A 257 28.50 11.01 -13.22
C LYS A 257 27.28 10.09 -13.03
N LEU A 258 26.17 10.63 -12.51
CA LEU A 258 24.91 9.91 -12.40
C LEU A 258 24.30 9.60 -13.77
N ASN A 259 24.34 10.55 -14.71
CA ASN A 259 23.85 10.37 -16.09
C ASN A 259 24.67 9.32 -16.86
N LEU A 260 25.99 9.28 -16.69
CA LEU A 260 26.85 8.25 -17.27
C LEU A 260 26.49 6.86 -16.72
N LEU A 261 26.38 6.72 -15.40
CA LEU A 261 25.98 5.46 -14.75
C LEU A 261 24.57 5.00 -15.18
N LEU A 262 23.63 5.94 -15.29
CA LEU A 262 22.27 5.66 -15.76
C LEU A 262 22.26 5.23 -17.25
N SER A 263 23.11 5.84 -18.08
CA SER A 263 23.29 5.48 -19.49
C SER A 263 23.94 4.10 -19.67
N GLU A 264 24.66 3.58 -18.68
CA GLU A 264 25.20 2.22 -18.68
C GLU A 264 24.16 1.19 -18.17
N ILE A 265 23.47 1.49 -17.06
CA ILE A 265 22.55 0.55 -16.42
C ILE A 265 21.26 0.34 -17.25
N ILE A 266 20.73 1.38 -17.91
CA ILE A 266 19.50 1.25 -18.72
C ILE A 266 19.60 0.19 -19.84
N PRO A 267 20.62 0.20 -20.72
CA PRO A 267 20.75 -0.83 -21.75
C PRO A 267 21.02 -2.23 -21.17
N GLN A 268 21.86 -2.34 -20.12
CA GLN A 268 22.12 -3.62 -19.44
C GLN A 268 20.82 -4.23 -18.86
N ASN A 269 19.98 -3.42 -18.23
CA ASN A 269 18.70 -3.87 -17.67
C ASN A 269 17.72 -4.33 -18.78
N LYS A 270 17.65 -3.59 -19.90
CA LYS A 270 16.86 -3.98 -21.07
C LYS A 270 17.33 -5.30 -21.67
N GLU A 271 18.64 -5.50 -21.83
CA GLU A 271 19.21 -6.75 -22.33
C GLU A 271 18.86 -7.93 -21.40
N LEU A 272 19.08 -7.79 -20.09
CA LEU A 272 18.71 -8.79 -19.09
C LEU A 272 17.22 -9.16 -19.14
N MET A 273 16.32 -8.18 -19.31
CA MET A 273 14.89 -8.42 -19.45
C MET A 273 14.55 -9.18 -20.75
N THR A 274 15.18 -8.86 -21.88
CA THR A 274 14.98 -9.64 -23.13
C THR A 274 15.56 -11.05 -23.05
N CYS A 275 16.65 -11.24 -22.31
CA CYS A 275 17.24 -12.56 -22.06
C CYS A 275 16.30 -13.41 -21.17
N LYS A 276 15.77 -12.82 -20.10
CA LYS A 276 14.79 -13.46 -19.21
C LYS A 276 13.53 -13.91 -19.94
N GLU A 277 12.96 -13.08 -20.80
CA GLU A 277 11.73 -13.43 -21.52
C GLU A 277 12.01 -14.53 -22.58
N ARG A 278 13.17 -14.52 -23.24
CA ARG A 278 13.60 -15.63 -24.11
C ARG A 278 13.72 -16.94 -23.32
N GLN A 279 14.42 -16.94 -22.18
CA GLN A 279 14.56 -18.12 -21.33
C GLN A 279 13.20 -18.66 -20.85
N LYS A 280 12.24 -17.78 -20.56
CA LYS A 280 10.87 -18.17 -20.21
C LYS A 280 10.15 -18.84 -21.40
N MET A 281 10.27 -18.30 -22.62
CA MET A 281 9.73 -18.94 -23.83
C MET A 281 10.39 -20.30 -24.12
N ASP A 282 11.71 -20.41 -23.92
CA ASP A 282 12.45 -21.66 -24.09
C ASP A 282 11.98 -22.73 -23.07
N ILE A 283 11.73 -22.34 -21.82
CA ILE A 283 11.16 -23.22 -20.79
C ILE A 283 9.73 -23.67 -21.17
N GLU A 284 8.86 -22.75 -21.59
CA GLU A 284 7.49 -23.07 -22.00
C GLU A 284 7.45 -24.04 -23.19
N ALA A 285 8.32 -23.85 -24.18
CA ALA A 285 8.47 -24.77 -25.32
C ALA A 285 8.97 -26.16 -24.89
N LEU A 286 9.90 -26.24 -23.92
CA LEU A 286 10.36 -27.50 -23.36
C LEU A 286 9.28 -28.18 -22.51
N GLU A 287 8.48 -27.44 -21.74
CA GLU A 287 7.35 -28.00 -20.98
C GLU A 287 6.26 -28.58 -21.89
N VAL A 288 5.94 -27.92 -23.00
CA VAL A 288 5.03 -28.45 -24.03
C VAL A 288 5.60 -29.74 -24.65
N THR A 289 6.88 -29.74 -25.01
CA THR A 289 7.57 -30.93 -25.58
C THR A 289 7.58 -32.10 -24.59
N LEU A 290 7.85 -31.83 -23.31
CA LEU A 290 7.89 -32.83 -22.25
C LEU A 290 6.48 -33.37 -21.92
N LYS A 291 5.45 -32.53 -22.02
CA LYS A 291 4.04 -32.93 -21.90
C LYS A 291 3.60 -33.84 -23.05
N ASP A 292 4.04 -33.55 -24.28
CA ASP A 292 3.79 -34.42 -25.44
C ASP A 292 4.50 -35.77 -25.31
N GLN A 293 5.79 -35.78 -24.91
CA GLN A 293 6.52 -37.02 -24.62
C GLN A 293 5.84 -37.86 -23.52
N ARG A 294 5.34 -37.24 -22.45
CA ARG A 294 4.54 -37.92 -21.41
C ARG A 294 3.23 -38.51 -21.97
N ASN A 295 2.56 -37.80 -22.87
CA ASN A 295 1.35 -38.29 -23.54
C ASN A 295 1.67 -39.51 -24.44
N HIS A 296 2.74 -39.42 -25.24
CA HIS A 296 3.22 -40.52 -26.08
C HIS A 296 3.57 -41.77 -25.27
N ILE A 297 4.25 -41.62 -24.13
CA ILE A 297 4.52 -42.73 -23.19
C ILE A 297 3.20 -43.36 -22.71
N GLN A 298 2.22 -42.57 -22.26
CA GLN A 298 0.92 -43.10 -21.80
C GLN A 298 0.15 -43.83 -22.92
N ILE A 299 0.25 -43.38 -24.17
CA ILE A 299 -0.32 -44.09 -25.33
C ILE A 299 0.38 -45.43 -25.54
N LEU A 300 1.72 -45.48 -25.45
CA LEU A 300 2.49 -46.72 -25.59
C LEU A 300 2.23 -47.69 -24.43
N GLU A 301 2.15 -47.22 -23.19
CA GLU A 301 1.80 -48.02 -22.01
C GLU A 301 0.39 -48.63 -22.16
N LYS A 302 -0.59 -47.83 -22.61
CA LYS A 302 -1.94 -48.32 -22.89
C LYS A 302 -1.98 -49.32 -24.06
N ALA A 303 -1.19 -49.10 -25.10
CA ALA A 303 -1.08 -50.03 -26.22
C ALA A 303 -0.42 -51.36 -25.80
N LEU A 304 0.62 -51.30 -24.96
CA LEU A 304 1.28 -52.47 -24.38
C LEU A 304 0.34 -53.26 -23.47
N GLY A 305 -0.38 -52.59 -22.57
CA GLY A 305 -1.39 -53.24 -21.71
C GLY A 305 -2.48 -53.93 -22.53
N ASN A 306 -3.02 -53.25 -23.55
CA ASN A 306 -4.00 -53.84 -24.48
C ASN A 306 -3.43 -55.04 -25.28
N ALA A 307 -2.13 -55.06 -25.56
CA ALA A 307 -1.47 -56.16 -26.25
C ALA A 307 -1.20 -57.34 -25.31
N GLN A 308 -0.77 -57.09 -24.07
CA GLN A 308 -0.58 -58.08 -23.02
C GLN A 308 -1.91 -58.76 -22.64
N GLU A 309 -2.99 -57.99 -22.49
CA GLU A 309 -4.32 -58.53 -22.19
C GLU A 309 -4.87 -59.39 -23.35
N LYS A 310 -4.56 -59.02 -24.60
CA LYS A 310 -4.85 -59.86 -25.78
C LYS A 310 -4.00 -61.14 -25.81
N ALA A 311 -2.72 -61.06 -25.46
CA ALA A 311 -1.84 -62.23 -25.38
C ALA A 311 -2.32 -63.21 -24.31
N TRP A 312 -2.57 -62.73 -23.09
CA TRP A 312 -3.09 -63.54 -21.98
C TRP A 312 -4.44 -64.21 -22.32
N ARG A 313 -5.36 -63.49 -22.98
CA ARG A 313 -6.62 -64.08 -23.46
C ARG A 313 -6.40 -65.17 -24.53
N ARG A 314 -5.37 -65.08 -25.37
CA ARG A 314 -4.99 -66.14 -26.32
C ARG A 314 -4.27 -67.31 -25.65
N GLU A 315 -3.43 -67.05 -24.64
CA GLU A 315 -2.77 -68.09 -23.84
C GLU A 315 -3.80 -68.97 -23.14
N LYS A 316 -4.83 -68.36 -22.52
CA LYS A 316 -5.97 -69.09 -21.93
C LYS A 316 -6.80 -69.86 -22.96
N GLU A 317 -7.05 -69.29 -24.14
CA GLU A 317 -7.74 -69.99 -25.24
C GLU A 317 -6.95 -71.23 -25.71
N VAL A 318 -5.62 -71.13 -25.78
CA VAL A 318 -4.73 -72.25 -26.11
C VAL A 318 -4.70 -73.31 -25.01
N GLU A 319 -4.71 -72.91 -23.73
CA GLU A 319 -4.81 -73.82 -22.59
C GLU A 319 -6.14 -74.61 -22.61
N GLU A 320 -7.27 -73.91 -22.76
CA GLU A 320 -8.60 -74.51 -22.90
C GLU A 320 -8.74 -75.41 -24.14
N LEU A 321 -8.03 -75.11 -25.24
CA LEU A 321 -7.97 -75.97 -26.43
C LEU A 321 -7.06 -77.18 -26.22
N THR A 322 -5.95 -77.04 -25.49
CA THR A 322 -5.02 -78.12 -25.18
C THR A 322 -5.72 -79.20 -24.35
N GLU A 323 -6.47 -78.82 -23.30
CA GLU A 323 -7.29 -79.78 -22.56
C GLU A 323 -8.32 -80.51 -23.46
N LYS A 324 -8.91 -79.81 -24.44
CA LYS A 324 -9.88 -80.40 -25.38
C LYS A 324 -9.21 -81.41 -26.30
N VAL A 325 -7.97 -81.16 -26.72
CA VAL A 325 -7.14 -82.11 -27.48
C VAL A 325 -6.73 -83.31 -26.62
N GLU A 326 -6.28 -83.11 -25.38
CA GLU A 326 -5.94 -84.22 -24.47
C GLU A 326 -7.15 -85.13 -24.19
N ARG A 327 -8.34 -84.54 -23.97
CA ARG A 327 -9.60 -85.29 -23.85
C ARG A 327 -9.93 -86.06 -25.13
N ALA A 328 -9.73 -85.46 -26.31
CA ALA A 328 -9.95 -86.13 -27.60
C ALA A 328 -8.96 -87.28 -27.84
N GLU A 329 -7.66 -87.10 -27.53
CA GLU A 329 -6.66 -88.16 -27.60
C GLU A 329 -6.96 -89.32 -26.64
N SER A 330 -7.41 -89.01 -25.42
CA SER A 330 -7.81 -90.01 -24.43
C SER A 330 -8.98 -90.87 -24.94
N LEU A 331 -9.99 -90.22 -25.54
CA LEU A 331 -11.11 -90.89 -26.20
C LEU A 331 -10.66 -91.71 -27.43
N GLN A 332 -9.74 -91.19 -28.26
CA GLN A 332 -9.18 -91.93 -29.39
C GLN A 332 -8.48 -93.20 -28.92
N LYS A 333 -7.59 -93.11 -27.92
CA LYS A 333 -6.88 -94.27 -27.33
C LYS A 333 -7.86 -95.30 -26.75
N ALA A 334 -8.97 -94.86 -26.15
CA ALA A 334 -10.04 -95.74 -25.69
C ALA A 334 -10.81 -96.43 -26.84
N VAL A 335 -11.09 -95.71 -27.94
CA VAL A 335 -11.73 -96.27 -29.15
C VAL A 335 -10.80 -97.26 -29.86
N GLU A 336 -9.52 -96.93 -30.04
CA GLU A 336 -8.52 -97.82 -30.63
C GLU A 336 -8.38 -99.12 -29.83
N LYS A 337 -8.29 -99.01 -28.50
CA LYS A 337 -8.33 -100.18 -27.60
C LYS A 337 -9.63 -100.99 -27.77
N SER A 338 -10.79 -100.34 -27.80
CA SER A 338 -12.07 -101.04 -28.00
C SER A 338 -12.14 -101.76 -29.36
N MET A 339 -11.52 -101.20 -30.41
CA MET A 339 -11.43 -101.82 -31.73
C MET A 339 -10.44 -102.99 -31.76
N PHE A 340 -9.32 -102.91 -31.03
CA PHE A 340 -8.41 -104.02 -30.83
C PHE A 340 -9.07 -105.16 -30.03
N ASP A 341 -9.73 -104.83 -28.91
CA ASP A 341 -10.49 -105.76 -28.08
C ASP A 341 -11.66 -106.41 -28.84
N LYS A 342 -12.19 -105.76 -29.89
CA LYS A 342 -13.17 -106.35 -30.83
C LYS A 342 -12.51 -107.31 -31.81
N ARG A 343 -11.46 -106.89 -32.51
CA ARG A 343 -10.71 -107.73 -33.48
C ARG A 343 -10.17 -109.00 -32.84
N SER A 344 -9.53 -108.90 -31.68
CA SER A 344 -9.00 -110.06 -30.95
C SER A 344 -10.08 -111.09 -30.60
N ARG A 345 -11.29 -110.62 -30.24
CA ARG A 345 -12.46 -111.50 -30.02
C ARG A 345 -13.02 -112.07 -31.31
N GLU A 346 -13.04 -111.30 -32.40
CA GLU A 346 -13.45 -111.77 -33.72
C GLU A 346 -12.48 -112.84 -34.26
N ASP A 347 -11.18 -112.68 -34.06
CA ASP A 347 -10.14 -113.67 -34.38
C ASP A 347 -10.25 -114.95 -33.52
N GLU A 348 -10.70 -114.85 -32.27
CA GLU A 348 -11.04 -116.00 -31.41
C GLU A 348 -12.29 -116.73 -31.94
N TRP A 349 -13.37 -115.99 -32.20
CA TRP A 349 -14.60 -116.55 -32.76
C TRP A 349 -14.39 -117.16 -34.14
N ASN A 350 -13.49 -116.61 -34.97
CA ASN A 350 -13.14 -117.17 -36.26
C ASN A 350 -12.29 -118.46 -36.13
N ARG A 351 -11.42 -118.56 -35.12
CA ARG A 351 -10.68 -119.79 -34.81
C ARG A 351 -11.60 -120.88 -34.27
N GLU A 352 -12.47 -120.56 -33.31
CA GLU A 352 -13.51 -121.46 -32.80
C GLU A 352 -14.45 -121.92 -33.93
N ARG A 353 -14.88 -121.00 -34.79
CA ARG A 353 -15.69 -121.31 -35.97
C ARG A 353 -14.98 -122.23 -36.94
N ALA A 354 -13.71 -122.00 -37.28
CA ALA A 354 -12.96 -122.87 -38.18
C ALA A 354 -12.75 -124.27 -37.58
N GLN A 355 -12.54 -124.36 -36.26
CA GLN A 355 -12.51 -125.63 -35.53
C GLN A 355 -13.87 -126.36 -35.60
N LEU A 356 -14.98 -125.66 -35.33
CA LEU A 356 -16.33 -126.20 -35.42
C LEU A 356 -16.73 -126.57 -36.85
N GLU A 357 -16.29 -125.85 -37.87
CA GLU A 357 -16.54 -126.18 -39.28
C GLU A 357 -15.73 -127.42 -39.70
N MET A 358 -14.49 -127.57 -39.22
CA MET A 358 -13.71 -128.80 -39.37
C MET A 358 -14.35 -130.00 -38.64
N GLU A 359 -14.78 -129.83 -37.39
CA GLU A 359 -15.48 -130.86 -36.62
C GLU A 359 -16.80 -131.23 -37.31
N ASN A 360 -17.57 -130.26 -37.78
CA ASN A 360 -18.82 -130.49 -38.50
C ASN A 360 -18.59 -131.21 -39.84
N ALA A 361 -17.47 -130.97 -40.52
CA ALA A 361 -17.06 -131.72 -41.71
C ALA A 361 -16.66 -133.17 -41.37
N GLN A 362 -15.93 -133.39 -40.26
CA GLN A 362 -15.60 -134.73 -39.77
C GLN A 362 -16.86 -135.51 -39.35
N LEU A 363 -17.77 -134.89 -38.59
CA LEU A 363 -19.07 -135.44 -38.21
C LEU A 363 -19.96 -135.70 -39.44
N LYS A 364 -19.95 -134.83 -40.46
CA LYS A 364 -20.63 -135.11 -41.74
C LYS A 364 -20.02 -136.29 -42.48
N MET A 365 -18.70 -136.49 -42.43
CA MET A 365 -18.04 -137.67 -43.02
C MET A 365 -18.31 -138.96 -42.21
N GLN A 366 -18.48 -138.88 -40.89
CA GLN A 366 -18.93 -139.99 -40.06
C GLN A 366 -20.41 -140.32 -40.34
N LEU A 367 -21.30 -139.32 -40.31
CA LEU A 367 -22.70 -139.47 -40.69
C LEU A 367 -22.88 -139.98 -42.14
N ALA A 368 -22.03 -139.59 -43.09
CA ALA A 368 -22.05 -140.15 -44.45
C ALA A 368 -21.68 -141.64 -44.51
N LYS A 369 -21.08 -142.20 -43.45
CA LYS A 369 -20.83 -143.64 -43.27
C LYS A 369 -21.88 -144.33 -42.37
N GLU A 370 -22.54 -143.58 -41.49
CA GLU A 370 -23.39 -144.11 -40.41
C GLU A 370 -24.89 -143.79 -40.56
N SER A 371 -25.31 -142.97 -41.54
CA SER A 371 -26.69 -142.49 -41.72
C SER A 371 -27.66 -143.53 -42.33
N VAL A 372 -27.80 -144.67 -41.66
CA VAL A 372 -28.83 -145.69 -41.94
C VAL A 372 -29.63 -146.03 -40.67
N SER A 373 -30.01 -145.04 -39.84
CA SER A 373 -31.17 -145.18 -38.92
C SER A 373 -31.72 -143.88 -38.28
N VAL A 374 -33.05 -143.93 -38.10
CA VAL A 374 -34.06 -143.09 -37.40
C VAL A 374 -33.71 -142.78 -35.91
N GLY A 375 -34.22 -141.77 -35.19
CA GLY A 375 -35.05 -140.58 -35.51
C GLY A 375 -36.08 -140.12 -34.44
N VAL A 376 -36.31 -138.78 -34.34
CA VAL A 376 -37.50 -138.01 -33.84
C VAL A 376 -37.88 -137.93 -32.32
N LYS A 377 -38.30 -136.70 -31.90
CA LYS A 377 -39.18 -136.25 -30.75
C LYS A 377 -38.48 -135.71 -29.48
N LYS A 378 -39.09 -134.86 -28.60
CA LYS A 378 -39.87 -133.59 -28.76
C LYS A 378 -40.21 -132.97 -27.37
N GLY A 379 -39.75 -131.74 -27.07
CA GLY A 379 -40.34 -130.82 -26.05
C GLY A 379 -40.15 -131.20 -24.56
N SER A 380 -40.60 -130.40 -23.57
CA SER A 380 -41.03 -128.98 -23.55
C SER A 380 -41.26 -128.48 -22.10
N SER A 381 -41.06 -127.17 -21.83
CA SER A 381 -41.69 -126.38 -20.74
C SER A 381 -41.25 -126.62 -19.28
N ALA A 382 -41.46 -125.72 -18.28
CA ALA A 382 -41.13 -124.27 -18.15
C ALA A 382 -41.46 -123.76 -16.71
N ARG A 383 -41.08 -122.50 -16.41
CA ARG A 383 -41.58 -121.57 -15.35
C ARG A 383 -41.13 -121.78 -13.89
N ASN A 384 -40.52 -120.74 -13.31
CA ASN A 384 -40.84 -120.11 -12.00
C ASN A 384 -39.71 -119.12 -11.61
N ALA A 385 -39.82 -117.84 -11.97
CA ALA A 385 -38.76 -116.84 -11.70
C ALA A 385 -39.23 -115.37 -11.54
N GLU A 386 -40.41 -115.01 -12.05
CA GLU A 386 -40.82 -113.61 -12.33
C GLU A 386 -40.89 -112.67 -11.09
N ASN A 387 -41.03 -113.23 -9.88
CA ASN A 387 -41.20 -112.44 -8.65
C ASN A 387 -39.87 -111.85 -8.09
N ASP A 388 -38.75 -112.55 -8.30
CA ASP A 388 -37.41 -112.09 -7.88
C ASP A 388 -36.85 -111.01 -8.81
N GLU A 389 -37.29 -111.00 -10.06
CA GLU A 389 -36.92 -109.97 -11.04
C GLU A 389 -37.71 -108.68 -10.79
N LEU A 390 -39.02 -108.79 -10.53
CA LEU A 390 -39.88 -107.66 -10.16
C LEU A 390 -39.40 -106.93 -8.90
N THR A 391 -38.91 -107.65 -7.90
CA THR A 391 -38.39 -107.05 -6.65
C THR A 391 -37.01 -106.40 -6.82
N LYS A 392 -36.16 -106.89 -7.74
CA LYS A 392 -34.91 -106.22 -8.14
C LYS A 392 -35.21 -104.93 -8.91
N LEU A 393 -36.13 -104.98 -9.88
CA LEU A 393 -36.58 -103.82 -10.65
C LEU A 393 -37.11 -102.69 -9.75
N LYS A 394 -37.94 -103.00 -8.74
CA LYS A 394 -38.41 -101.98 -7.77
C LYS A 394 -37.28 -101.33 -6.97
N LYS A 395 -36.26 -102.09 -6.55
CA LYS A 395 -35.09 -101.52 -5.86
C LYS A 395 -34.24 -100.63 -6.77
N ILE A 396 -34.08 -101.01 -8.04
CA ILE A 396 -33.37 -100.20 -9.04
C ILE A 396 -34.16 -98.92 -9.35
N LEU A 397 -35.49 -99.01 -9.43
CA LEU A 397 -36.37 -97.86 -9.65
C LEU A 397 -36.23 -96.84 -8.52
N HIS A 398 -36.42 -97.25 -7.26
CA HIS A 398 -36.25 -96.35 -6.11
C HIS A 398 -34.83 -95.76 -6.02
N ALA A 399 -33.79 -96.55 -6.26
CA ALA A 399 -32.41 -96.04 -6.31
C ALA A 399 -32.14 -95.07 -7.49
N LYS A 400 -33.01 -95.04 -8.52
CA LYS A 400 -32.98 -94.02 -9.58
C LYS A 400 -33.84 -92.81 -9.22
N GLU A 401 -34.98 -92.99 -8.58
CA GLU A 401 -35.82 -91.91 -8.03
C GLU A 401 -35.04 -91.07 -7.00
N ASP A 402 -34.31 -91.72 -6.07
CA ASP A 402 -33.44 -91.04 -5.09
C ASP A 402 -32.33 -90.21 -5.76
N VAL A 403 -31.71 -90.76 -6.82
CA VAL A 403 -30.66 -90.06 -7.59
C VAL A 403 -31.23 -88.90 -8.40
N ILE A 404 -32.43 -89.05 -8.97
CA ILE A 404 -33.14 -87.97 -9.67
C ILE A 404 -33.48 -86.85 -8.68
N ALA A 405 -34.09 -87.16 -7.54
CA ALA A 405 -34.43 -86.16 -6.51
C ALA A 405 -33.19 -85.41 -5.97
N GLN A 406 -32.05 -86.09 -5.81
CA GLN A 406 -30.80 -85.45 -5.40
C GLN A 406 -30.17 -84.60 -6.52
N LEU A 407 -30.35 -84.96 -7.79
CA LEU A 407 -29.93 -84.14 -8.93
C LEU A 407 -30.83 -82.92 -9.12
N GLU A 408 -32.16 -83.06 -9.02
CA GLU A 408 -33.13 -81.97 -9.04
C GLU A 408 -32.84 -80.95 -7.92
N LYS A 409 -32.59 -81.45 -6.69
CA LYS A 409 -32.12 -80.60 -5.58
C LYS A 409 -30.82 -79.88 -5.92
N ASN A 410 -29.84 -80.58 -6.50
CA ASN A 410 -28.56 -79.97 -6.88
C ASN A 410 -28.73 -78.88 -7.94
N VAL A 411 -29.61 -79.08 -8.94
CA VAL A 411 -29.93 -78.07 -9.96
C VAL A 411 -30.55 -76.84 -9.31
N ILE A 412 -31.58 -76.98 -8.48
CA ILE A 412 -32.21 -75.86 -7.76
C ILE A 412 -31.19 -75.12 -6.88
N GLU A 413 -30.31 -75.85 -6.19
CA GLU A 413 -29.22 -75.27 -5.39
C GLU A 413 -28.16 -74.53 -6.22
N LEU A 414 -28.00 -74.82 -7.50
CA LEU A 414 -27.04 -74.19 -8.40
C LEU A 414 -27.66 -73.01 -9.15
N GLU A 415 -28.89 -73.17 -9.66
CA GLU A 415 -29.71 -72.07 -10.20
C GLU A 415 -29.87 -70.93 -9.20
N ALA A 416 -30.12 -71.25 -7.92
CA ALA A 416 -30.17 -70.27 -6.84
C ALA A 416 -28.84 -69.52 -6.67
N LYS A 417 -27.71 -70.24 -6.65
CA LYS A 417 -26.36 -69.64 -6.51
C LYS A 417 -25.98 -68.80 -7.73
N PHE A 418 -26.38 -69.20 -8.94
CA PHE A 418 -26.22 -68.41 -10.16
C PHE A 418 -27.05 -67.11 -10.12
N HIS A 419 -28.29 -67.19 -9.64
CA HIS A 419 -29.13 -66.00 -9.44
C HIS A 419 -28.56 -65.06 -8.38
N GLU A 420 -28.10 -65.57 -7.23
CA GLU A 420 -27.41 -64.77 -6.22
C GLU A 420 -26.18 -64.07 -6.81
N GLU A 421 -25.32 -64.78 -7.55
CA GLU A 421 -24.09 -64.23 -8.12
C GLU A 421 -24.37 -63.19 -9.21
N MET A 422 -25.39 -63.42 -10.05
CA MET A 422 -25.90 -62.41 -10.99
C MET A 422 -26.36 -61.14 -10.25
N GLN A 423 -27.03 -61.26 -9.10
CA GLN A 423 -27.46 -60.10 -8.32
C GLN A 423 -26.28 -59.40 -7.62
N ARG A 424 -25.31 -60.14 -7.06
CA ARG A 424 -24.06 -59.57 -6.52
C ARG A 424 -23.32 -58.77 -7.59
N ASN A 425 -23.19 -59.32 -8.80
CA ASN A 425 -22.52 -58.66 -9.91
C ASN A 425 -23.29 -57.39 -10.36
N LYS A 426 -24.62 -57.45 -10.49
CA LYS A 426 -25.46 -56.27 -10.77
C LYS A 426 -25.31 -55.17 -9.71
N MET A 427 -25.31 -55.53 -8.42
CA MET A 427 -25.09 -54.58 -7.31
C MET A 427 -23.67 -54.01 -7.31
N ALA A 428 -22.65 -54.81 -7.64
CA ALA A 428 -21.27 -54.35 -7.75
C ALA A 428 -21.08 -53.36 -8.92
N ILE A 429 -21.66 -53.66 -10.09
CA ILE A 429 -21.66 -52.77 -11.25
C ILE A 429 -22.38 -51.45 -10.93
N ALA A 430 -23.55 -51.50 -10.28
CA ALA A 430 -24.27 -50.30 -9.83
C ALA A 430 -23.41 -49.46 -8.88
N THR A 431 -22.83 -50.08 -7.85
CA THR A 431 -21.96 -49.39 -6.87
C THR A 431 -20.72 -48.75 -7.53
N GLN A 432 -20.13 -49.42 -8.52
CA GLN A 432 -19.02 -48.87 -9.30
C GLN A 432 -19.47 -47.71 -10.21
N SER A 433 -20.64 -47.83 -10.85
CA SER A 433 -21.25 -46.78 -11.67
C SER A 433 -21.53 -45.53 -10.83
N ASP A 434 -22.13 -45.68 -9.65
CA ASP A 434 -22.41 -44.58 -8.72
C ASP A 434 -21.12 -43.92 -8.22
N THR A 435 -20.09 -44.73 -7.94
CA THR A 435 -18.75 -44.24 -7.55
C THR A 435 -18.09 -43.44 -8.68
N LEU A 436 -18.24 -43.85 -9.94
CA LEU A 436 -17.71 -43.14 -11.11
C LEU A 436 -18.52 -41.88 -11.42
N SER A 437 -19.85 -41.95 -11.31
CA SER A 437 -20.77 -40.81 -11.46
C SER A 437 -20.49 -39.73 -10.41
N GLY A 438 -20.34 -40.11 -9.14
CA GLY A 438 -19.98 -39.19 -8.06
C GLY A 438 -18.58 -38.57 -8.22
N LYS A 439 -17.63 -39.28 -8.83
CA LYS A 439 -16.32 -38.72 -9.21
C LYS A 439 -16.43 -37.75 -10.38
N LEU A 440 -17.21 -38.09 -11.41
CA LEU A 440 -17.45 -37.24 -12.58
C LEU A 440 -18.10 -35.92 -12.16
N LYS A 441 -19.14 -35.97 -11.33
CA LYS A 441 -19.81 -34.78 -10.79
C LYS A 441 -18.85 -33.87 -10.02
N LYS A 442 -17.97 -34.44 -9.17
CA LYS A 442 -16.94 -33.66 -8.47
C LYS A 442 -15.91 -33.02 -9.41
N MET A 443 -15.49 -33.73 -10.46
CA MET A 443 -14.58 -33.18 -11.47
C MET A 443 -15.25 -32.06 -12.30
N GLU A 444 -16.56 -32.15 -12.54
CA GLU A 444 -17.35 -31.14 -13.24
C GLU A 444 -17.59 -29.90 -12.36
N GLU A 445 -17.90 -30.10 -11.07
CA GLU A 445 -17.95 -29.04 -10.05
C GLU A 445 -16.61 -28.32 -9.95
N GLU A 446 -15.50 -29.04 -9.77
CA GLU A 446 -14.14 -28.49 -9.69
C GLU A 446 -13.72 -27.77 -10.98
N LYS A 447 -14.17 -28.24 -12.15
CA LYS A 447 -13.97 -27.54 -13.43
C LYS A 447 -14.78 -26.24 -13.47
N SER A 448 -16.06 -26.28 -13.12
CA SER A 448 -16.93 -25.10 -13.14
C SER A 448 -16.45 -23.99 -12.20
N GLU A 449 -15.88 -24.35 -11.05
CA GLU A 449 -15.29 -23.42 -10.09
C GLU A 449 -14.00 -22.78 -10.63
N LYS A 450 -13.18 -23.53 -11.38
CA LYS A 450 -12.00 -22.98 -12.06
C LYS A 450 -12.39 -22.07 -13.23
N ASP A 451 -13.37 -22.46 -14.03
CA ASP A 451 -13.89 -21.64 -15.13
C ASP A 451 -14.49 -20.32 -14.57
N ARG A 452 -15.20 -20.37 -13.43
CA ARG A 452 -15.66 -19.19 -12.66
C ARG A 452 -14.51 -18.32 -12.17
N LYS A 453 -13.50 -18.90 -11.52
CA LYS A 453 -12.33 -18.16 -11.01
C LYS A 453 -11.52 -17.52 -12.13
N ILE A 454 -11.45 -18.13 -13.31
CA ILE A 454 -10.85 -17.55 -14.52
C ILE A 454 -11.67 -16.33 -14.98
N ALA A 455 -13.00 -16.44 -15.04
CA ALA A 455 -13.89 -15.33 -15.43
C ALA A 455 -13.71 -14.11 -14.51
N GLU A 456 -13.74 -14.33 -13.18
CA GLU A 456 -13.51 -13.29 -12.16
C GLU A 456 -12.15 -12.59 -12.35
N LEU A 457 -11.08 -13.35 -12.62
CA LEU A 457 -9.74 -12.79 -12.86
C LEU A 457 -9.62 -12.06 -14.20
N THR A 458 -10.40 -12.43 -15.23
CA THR A 458 -10.45 -11.67 -16.48
C THR A 458 -11.20 -10.34 -16.32
N GLU A 459 -12.30 -10.32 -15.57
CA GLU A 459 -13.05 -9.10 -15.27
C GLU A 459 -12.22 -8.13 -14.40
N GLU A 460 -11.55 -8.64 -13.35
CA GLU A 460 -10.63 -7.85 -12.52
C GLU A 460 -9.48 -7.26 -13.36
N LYS A 461 -8.90 -8.04 -14.27
CA LYS A 461 -7.86 -7.58 -15.19
C LYS A 461 -8.36 -6.48 -16.14
N GLU A 462 -9.58 -6.62 -16.68
CA GLU A 462 -10.18 -5.62 -17.56
C GLU A 462 -10.43 -4.31 -16.80
N ARG A 463 -11.05 -4.38 -15.63
CA ARG A 463 -11.27 -3.27 -14.69
C ARG A 463 -9.98 -2.58 -14.23
N LEU A 464 -8.88 -3.31 -14.07
CA LEU A 464 -7.56 -2.72 -13.78
C LEU A 464 -6.93 -2.07 -15.01
N SER A 465 -7.17 -2.62 -16.21
CA SER A 465 -6.68 -2.06 -17.47
C SER A 465 -7.39 -0.74 -17.83
N GLU A 466 -8.70 -0.68 -17.61
CA GLU A 466 -9.52 0.53 -17.76
C GLU A 466 -9.02 1.68 -16.85
N LYS A 467 -8.85 1.39 -15.55
CA LYS A 467 -8.30 2.36 -14.57
C LYS A 467 -6.93 2.90 -14.97
N LEU A 468 -6.03 2.03 -15.44
CA LEU A 468 -4.69 2.44 -15.88
C LEU A 468 -4.76 3.34 -17.12
N GLU A 469 -5.65 3.07 -18.07
CA GLU A 469 -5.84 3.91 -19.25
C GLU A 469 -6.48 5.27 -18.90
N ASP A 470 -7.38 5.34 -17.91
CA ASP A 470 -7.93 6.61 -17.44
C ASP A 470 -6.94 7.44 -16.62
N GLU A 471 -6.09 6.82 -15.79
CA GLU A 471 -4.96 7.50 -15.15
C GLU A 471 -3.93 8.01 -16.19
N ARG A 472 -3.74 7.24 -17.29
CA ARG A 472 -2.93 7.63 -18.44
C ARG A 472 -3.52 8.87 -19.13
N LYS A 473 -4.81 8.86 -19.52
CA LYS A 473 -5.53 10.00 -20.11
C LYS A 473 -5.52 11.24 -19.21
N SER A 474 -5.68 11.05 -17.90
CA SER A 474 -5.63 12.14 -16.91
C SER A 474 -4.23 12.77 -16.85
N SER A 475 -3.19 11.95 -16.84
CA SER A 475 -1.79 12.40 -16.89
C SER A 475 -1.42 13.07 -18.23
N GLU A 476 -1.92 12.56 -19.37
CA GLU A 476 -1.77 13.19 -20.68
C GLU A 476 -2.51 14.54 -20.75
N SER A 477 -3.71 14.63 -20.17
CA SER A 477 -4.46 15.89 -20.10
C SER A 477 -3.72 16.95 -19.26
N ARG A 478 -3.15 16.53 -18.13
CA ARG A 478 -2.36 17.40 -17.23
C ARG A 478 -1.04 17.85 -17.85
N THR A 479 -0.29 16.94 -18.50
CA THR A 479 0.96 17.30 -19.21
C THR A 479 0.66 18.23 -20.39
N SER A 480 -0.36 17.92 -21.19
CA SER A 480 -0.80 18.77 -22.30
C SER A 480 -1.26 20.17 -21.83
N LEU A 481 -1.84 20.30 -20.62
CA LEU A 481 -2.16 21.60 -20.05
C LEU A 481 -0.89 22.39 -19.66
N LEU A 482 0.10 21.73 -19.06
CA LEU A 482 1.39 22.32 -18.71
C LEU A 482 2.19 22.74 -19.95
N GLU A 483 2.20 21.94 -21.02
CA GLU A 483 2.82 22.29 -22.30
C GLU A 483 2.24 23.58 -22.88
N ARG A 484 0.89 23.70 -22.88
CA ARG A 484 0.21 24.94 -23.33
C ARG A 484 0.55 26.15 -22.45
N GLU A 485 0.86 25.98 -21.17
CA GLU A 485 1.30 27.09 -20.31
C GLU A 485 2.78 27.44 -20.57
N ILE A 486 3.65 26.44 -20.69
CA ILE A 486 5.06 26.65 -21.06
C ILE A 486 5.17 27.40 -22.39
N ASP A 487 4.34 27.08 -23.38
CA ASP A 487 4.31 27.79 -24.66
C ASP A 487 3.67 29.19 -24.57
N ARG A 488 2.71 29.43 -23.65
CA ARG A 488 2.23 30.80 -23.34
C ARG A 488 3.36 31.66 -22.75
N ILE A 489 4.13 31.11 -21.81
CA ILE A 489 5.26 31.79 -21.17
C ILE A 489 6.34 32.08 -22.22
N ARG A 490 6.79 31.08 -22.99
CA ARG A 490 7.78 31.24 -24.07
C ARG A 490 7.39 32.35 -25.06
N ASN A 491 6.15 32.32 -25.58
CA ASN A 491 5.68 33.36 -26.50
C ASN A 491 5.63 34.76 -25.87
N THR A 492 5.36 34.84 -24.56
CA THR A 492 5.36 36.09 -23.80
C THR A 492 6.78 36.62 -23.59
N ASP A 493 7.73 35.75 -23.28
CA ASP A 493 9.13 36.13 -23.06
C ASP A 493 9.85 36.46 -24.38
N ASP A 494 9.61 35.70 -25.45
CA ASP A 494 10.06 36.06 -26.81
C ASP A 494 9.51 37.43 -27.24
N ARG A 495 8.28 37.78 -26.83
CA ARG A 495 7.72 39.12 -27.07
C ARG A 495 8.44 40.17 -26.23
N ARG A 496 8.60 39.95 -24.91
CA ARG A 496 9.34 40.86 -24.01
C ARG A 496 10.76 41.12 -24.52
N PHE A 497 11.49 40.06 -24.88
CA PHE A 497 12.84 40.12 -25.44
C PHE A 497 12.92 40.92 -26.75
N ARG A 498 11.96 40.73 -27.66
CA ARG A 498 11.87 41.54 -28.90
C ARG A 498 11.60 43.02 -28.60
N GLU A 499 10.73 43.31 -27.65
CA GLU A 499 10.46 44.68 -27.20
C GLU A 499 11.70 45.32 -26.51
N ASP A 500 12.43 44.57 -25.67
CA ASP A 500 13.64 45.06 -25.00
C ASP A 500 14.83 45.23 -25.95
N MET A 501 14.99 44.36 -26.94
CA MET A 501 16.01 44.53 -27.98
C MET A 501 15.71 45.79 -28.83
N ALA A 502 14.43 46.06 -29.14
CA ALA A 502 14.03 47.30 -29.80
C ALA A 502 14.27 48.54 -28.91
N ARG A 503 14.02 48.46 -27.60
CA ARG A 503 14.37 49.53 -26.62
C ARG A 503 15.89 49.76 -26.56
N MET A 504 16.68 48.69 -26.57
CA MET A 504 18.15 48.75 -26.53
C MET A 504 18.73 49.39 -27.81
N GLU A 505 18.26 48.99 -28.99
CA GLU A 505 18.73 49.58 -30.24
C GLU A 505 18.29 51.05 -30.37
N GLN A 506 17.08 51.41 -29.93
CA GLN A 506 16.68 52.83 -29.84
C GLN A 506 17.59 53.63 -28.89
N MET A 507 18.04 53.04 -27.79
CA MET A 507 19.04 53.67 -26.90
C MET A 507 20.40 53.78 -27.59
N ARG A 508 20.81 52.77 -28.36
CA ARG A 508 22.08 52.76 -29.11
C ARG A 508 22.11 53.85 -30.18
N LEU A 509 21.01 54.06 -30.92
CA LEU A 509 20.85 55.20 -31.84
C LEU A 509 20.94 56.54 -31.09
N LYS A 510 20.17 56.72 -30.00
CA LYS A 510 20.23 57.94 -29.17
C LYS A 510 21.63 58.25 -28.61
N ILE A 511 22.46 57.23 -28.38
CA ILE A 511 23.87 57.39 -28.00
C ILE A 511 24.73 57.75 -29.21
N ALA A 512 24.50 57.15 -30.38
CA ALA A 512 25.19 57.48 -31.62
C ALA A 512 24.95 58.95 -32.03
N ASP A 513 23.70 59.42 -32.02
CA ASP A 513 23.33 60.81 -32.32
C ASP A 513 24.09 61.79 -31.41
N ARG A 514 24.06 61.55 -30.09
CA ARG A 514 24.79 62.35 -29.10
C ARG A 514 26.32 62.32 -29.31
N ARG A 515 26.87 61.22 -29.84
CA ARG A 515 28.29 61.10 -30.18
C ARG A 515 28.66 61.85 -31.46
N CYS A 516 27.78 61.91 -32.46
CA CYS A 516 27.96 62.79 -33.62
C CYS A 516 28.03 64.25 -33.16
N PHE A 517 27.02 64.72 -32.42
CA PHE A 517 26.96 66.09 -31.87
C PHE A 517 28.19 66.52 -31.02
N THR A 518 28.92 65.58 -30.42
CA THR A 518 30.17 65.86 -29.69
C THR A 518 31.44 65.67 -30.52
N THR A 519 31.41 64.82 -31.55
CA THR A 519 32.55 64.60 -32.46
C THR A 519 32.68 65.73 -33.50
N GLU A 520 31.56 66.26 -34.02
CA GLU A 520 31.52 67.44 -34.90
C GLU A 520 32.30 68.63 -34.31
N ARG A 521 32.28 68.78 -32.98
CA ARG A 521 32.90 69.91 -32.27
C ARG A 521 34.40 69.77 -32.03
N SER A 522 34.98 68.59 -32.25
CA SER A 522 36.40 68.31 -31.99
C SER A 522 37.25 68.06 -33.25
N ARG A 523 36.63 67.76 -34.41
CA ARG A 523 37.36 67.42 -35.66
C ARG A 523 37.45 68.53 -36.71
N ASN A 524 36.99 69.76 -36.43
CA ASN A 524 37.11 70.90 -37.36
C ASN A 524 38.53 71.54 -37.40
N ARG A 525 39.58 70.71 -37.43
CA ARG A 525 40.98 71.10 -37.64
C ARG A 525 41.75 69.91 -38.25
N CYS A 526 42.46 70.14 -39.36
CA CYS A 526 42.98 69.13 -40.31
C CYS A 526 41.84 68.38 -41.04
N VAL A 527 41.36 68.79 -42.22
CA VAL A 527 42.01 69.04 -43.54
C VAL A 527 42.38 67.74 -44.29
N HIS A 528 42.03 67.72 -45.59
CA HIS A 528 42.03 66.60 -46.53
C HIS A 528 43.34 65.77 -46.63
N HIS A 529 43.23 64.45 -46.87
CA HIS A 529 43.35 63.81 -48.20
C HIS A 529 43.37 62.26 -48.09
N GLY A 530 43.17 61.55 -49.22
CA GLY A 530 43.08 60.07 -49.29
C GLY A 530 41.64 59.56 -49.12
N ARG A 531 40.92 59.05 -50.13
CA ARG A 531 41.24 58.69 -51.53
C ARG A 531 42.02 57.39 -51.75
N THR A 532 41.37 56.25 -51.48
CA THR A 532 41.52 55.00 -52.27
C THR A 532 40.16 54.33 -52.45
N SER A 533 40.01 53.63 -53.57
CA SER A 533 38.80 52.86 -53.95
C SER A 533 39.24 51.59 -54.68
N SER A 534 38.28 50.68 -54.92
CA SER A 534 38.36 49.51 -55.83
C SER A 534 39.10 48.25 -55.33
N GLY A 535 38.71 47.11 -55.93
CA GLY A 535 39.13 45.74 -55.59
C GLY A 535 38.29 45.12 -54.46
N THR A 536 37.75 43.91 -54.53
CA THR A 536 37.70 42.87 -55.59
C THR A 536 36.50 41.98 -55.25
N ARG A 537 35.41 41.86 -56.04
CA ARG A 537 35.22 41.17 -57.35
C ARG A 537 35.65 39.69 -57.39
N ALA A 538 34.83 38.76 -56.87
CA ALA A 538 34.70 37.39 -57.42
C ALA A 538 33.48 36.63 -56.85
N GLY A 539 32.64 36.06 -57.73
CA GLY A 539 31.68 34.98 -57.42
C GLY A 539 30.46 35.34 -56.55
N LEU A 540 29.34 34.62 -56.63
CA LEU A 540 28.86 33.82 -57.77
C LEU A 540 27.31 33.83 -57.78
N VAL A 541 26.73 33.63 -58.96
CA VAL A 541 25.27 33.56 -59.18
C VAL A 541 24.67 32.34 -58.48
N HIS A 542 23.58 32.53 -57.73
CA HIS A 542 22.46 31.58 -57.79
C HIS A 542 21.11 32.24 -57.48
N ILE A 543 20.38 32.56 -58.54
CA ILE A 543 18.91 32.50 -58.51
C ILE A 543 18.57 31.02 -58.73
N HIS A 544 17.75 30.42 -57.87
CA HIS A 544 16.98 29.23 -58.25
C HIS A 544 15.74 29.06 -57.36
N LEU A 545 14.57 29.08 -57.98
CA LEU A 545 13.40 28.34 -57.49
C LEU A 545 13.61 26.84 -57.79
N ARG A 546 12.77 25.99 -57.16
CA ARG A 546 12.79 24.51 -57.28
C ARG A 546 13.99 23.91 -56.51
N ALA A 547 13.98 22.66 -56.04
CA ALA A 547 13.07 21.56 -56.35
C ALA A 547 13.01 20.48 -55.24
N ASN A 548 11.93 19.67 -55.27
CA ASN A 548 11.82 18.31 -54.72
C ASN A 548 11.90 18.21 -53.17
N SER A 549 11.29 17.24 -52.47
CA SER A 549 10.63 15.95 -52.81
C SER A 549 9.65 15.59 -51.67
N ALA A 550 8.62 14.73 -51.80
CA ALA A 550 8.04 14.00 -52.94
C ALA A 550 6.61 13.51 -52.59
N THR A 551 5.90 12.96 -53.59
CA THR A 551 4.91 11.84 -53.52
C THR A 551 4.17 11.64 -52.18
N ALA A 552 2.88 11.92 -52.00
CA ALA A 552 1.74 11.94 -52.92
C ALA A 552 1.42 10.58 -53.59
N LEU A 553 0.86 9.64 -52.83
CA LEU A 553 0.03 8.54 -53.36
C LEU A 553 -1.23 8.30 -52.50
N LEU A 554 -2.36 8.60 -53.13
CA LEU A 554 -3.67 7.95 -52.94
C LEU A 554 -3.55 6.43 -53.28
N PRO A 555 -4.45 5.51 -52.84
CA PRO A 555 -5.87 5.64 -53.19
C PRO A 555 -6.98 5.02 -52.29
N THR A 556 -8.17 5.62 -52.44
CA THR A 556 -9.53 5.02 -52.50
C THR A 556 -10.02 3.98 -51.48
N ASP A 557 -11.10 4.39 -50.78
CA ASP A 557 -12.40 3.71 -50.66
C ASP A 557 -12.48 2.35 -49.90
N LEU A 558 -13.56 1.99 -49.18
CA LEU A 558 -14.94 2.49 -49.08
C LEU A 558 -15.29 2.72 -47.58
N HIS A 559 -15.94 3.80 -47.11
CA HIS A 559 -17.30 4.36 -47.36
C HIS A 559 -18.36 3.84 -46.34
N LEU A 560 -19.08 4.78 -45.67
CA LEU A 560 -20.23 4.59 -44.73
C LEU A 560 -19.91 3.99 -43.33
N SER A 561 -20.41 4.49 -42.19
CA SER A 561 -21.35 5.59 -41.89
C SER A 561 -20.98 6.38 -40.61
N SER A 562 -21.54 7.59 -40.49
CA SER A 562 -21.62 8.47 -39.29
C SER A 562 -23.14 8.68 -38.97
N PRO A 563 -23.63 9.47 -37.98
CA PRO A 563 -22.94 10.30 -36.98
C PRO A 563 -23.52 10.29 -35.53
N ASP A 564 -22.86 11.05 -34.65
CA ASP A 564 -23.33 11.86 -33.50
C ASP A 564 -24.71 11.67 -32.82
N ALA A 565 -24.67 11.39 -31.51
CA ALA A 565 -25.39 12.12 -30.43
C ALA A 565 -24.76 11.70 -29.09
N LEU A 566 -24.03 12.57 -28.37
CA LEU A 566 -24.48 13.53 -27.34
C LEU A 566 -25.20 12.92 -26.10
N PRO A 567 -24.88 13.38 -24.86
CA PRO A 567 -25.03 12.57 -23.64
C PRO A 567 -26.31 12.84 -22.84
N THR A 568 -26.64 11.94 -21.91
CA THR A 568 -27.69 12.16 -20.89
C THR A 568 -27.36 11.52 -19.55
N SER A 569 -27.77 12.18 -18.46
CA SER A 569 -28.01 11.63 -17.12
C SER A 569 -26.83 11.01 -16.35
N ALA A 570 -26.03 11.86 -15.71
CA ALA A 570 -25.52 11.54 -14.37
C ALA A 570 -26.46 12.18 -13.34
N ASP A 571 -26.87 11.45 -12.30
CA ASP A 571 -27.34 12.01 -11.01
C ASP A 571 -27.54 10.92 -9.92
N ILE A 572 -26.80 11.06 -8.80
CA ILE A 572 -27.26 10.96 -7.38
C ILE A 572 -27.92 9.64 -6.87
N PRO A 573 -27.54 9.06 -5.70
CA PRO A 573 -26.23 8.92 -5.03
C PRO A 573 -26.07 7.49 -4.37
N LEU A 574 -25.58 7.42 -3.11
CA LEU A 574 -25.36 6.26 -2.22
C LEU A 574 -24.04 5.51 -2.49
N ASP A 575 -22.96 5.68 -1.72
CA ASP A 575 -22.76 5.51 -0.27
C ASP A 575 -22.74 4.03 0.19
N LEU A 576 -21.53 3.52 0.46
CA LEU A 576 -21.21 2.57 1.54
C LEU A 576 -19.69 2.43 1.69
N SER A 577 -19.23 2.07 2.90
CA SER A 577 -17.86 2.34 3.36
C SER A 577 -16.93 1.13 3.50
N ASN A 578 -15.63 1.46 3.57
CA ASN A 578 -14.56 0.80 4.33
C ASN A 578 -13.82 -0.47 3.83
N ASP A 579 -12.49 -0.29 3.85
CA ASP A 579 -11.44 -1.17 4.36
C ASP A 579 -10.82 -2.31 3.54
N SER A 580 -9.46 -2.29 3.60
CA SER A 580 -8.49 -3.36 3.32
C SER A 580 -8.27 -3.81 1.85
N ALA A 581 -7.06 -4.19 1.41
CA ALA A 581 -5.71 -3.90 1.92
C ALA A 581 -4.60 -4.28 0.88
N ILE A 582 -3.43 -3.62 1.00
CA ILE A 582 -2.07 -4.13 0.64
C ILE A 582 -1.72 -4.40 -0.85
N SER A 583 -0.79 -3.59 -1.37
CA SER A 583 0.32 -3.92 -2.31
C SER A 583 0.06 -4.62 -3.66
N ALA A 584 0.41 -3.93 -4.77
CA ALA A 584 1.51 -4.38 -5.64
C ALA A 584 2.08 -3.27 -6.54
N VAL A 585 3.41 -3.30 -6.72
CA VAL A 585 4.25 -2.42 -7.54
C VAL A 585 3.81 -2.34 -9.01
N THR A 586 3.59 -1.13 -9.53
CA THR A 586 3.47 -0.88 -10.98
C THR A 586 4.85 -0.66 -11.63
N SER A 587 5.03 -1.20 -12.84
CA SER A 587 6.19 -0.94 -13.70
C SER A 587 5.75 -1.05 -15.16
N ALA A 588 5.25 0.04 -15.72
CA ALA A 588 4.73 0.07 -17.09
C ALA A 588 5.89 0.25 -18.10
N ALA A 589 6.11 -0.76 -18.95
CA ALA A 589 7.07 -0.70 -20.05
C ALA A 589 6.34 -0.78 -21.40
N VAL A 590 6.48 0.28 -22.21
CA VAL A 590 5.89 0.40 -23.54
C VAL A 590 6.45 -0.68 -24.48
N ILE A 591 5.57 -1.41 -25.18
CA ILE A 591 5.94 -2.21 -26.37
C ILE A 591 5.18 -1.68 -27.59
N THR A 592 5.94 -1.23 -28.57
CA THR A 592 5.46 -0.66 -29.83
C THR A 592 4.91 -1.74 -30.76
N ALA A 593 3.81 -1.44 -31.46
CA ALA A 593 3.21 -2.37 -32.43
C ALA A 593 4.14 -2.65 -33.63
N THR A 594 4.23 -3.92 -34.02
CA THR A 594 4.63 -4.32 -35.38
C THR A 594 3.64 -5.36 -35.92
N ARG A 595 3.11 -5.11 -37.12
CA ARG A 595 2.07 -5.90 -37.80
C ARG A 595 2.69 -6.53 -39.04
N SER A 596 2.73 -7.86 -39.13
CA SER A 596 3.26 -8.54 -40.32
C SER A 596 2.43 -9.77 -40.75
N THR A 597 1.65 -9.56 -41.80
CA THR A 597 1.12 -10.53 -42.79
C THR A 597 0.85 -11.98 -42.38
N SER A 598 -0.43 -12.33 -42.23
CA SER A 598 -0.93 -13.71 -42.32
C SER A 598 -0.92 -14.24 -43.76
N LYS A 599 -0.73 -15.56 -43.94
CA LYS A 599 -1.13 -16.31 -45.15
C LYS A 599 -1.76 -17.65 -44.75
N ALA A 600 -2.72 -18.12 -45.56
CA ALA A 600 -3.75 -19.08 -45.15
C ALA A 600 -3.37 -20.57 -45.29
N LEU A 601 -4.01 -21.40 -44.46
CA LEU A 601 -4.36 -22.80 -44.72
C LEU A 601 -5.50 -23.19 -43.76
N THR A 602 -6.78 -22.92 -44.05
CA THR A 602 -7.74 -23.71 -44.86
C THR A 602 -8.00 -25.15 -44.39
N THR A 603 -9.07 -25.30 -43.60
CA THR A 603 -10.13 -26.34 -43.76
C THR A 603 -9.79 -27.81 -43.48
N PHE A 604 -10.50 -28.43 -42.50
CA PHE A 604 -11.42 -29.57 -42.74
C PHE A 604 -12.14 -30.01 -41.44
N PRO A 605 -13.48 -29.87 -41.35
CA PRO A 605 -14.31 -30.59 -40.39
C PRO A 605 -14.98 -31.81 -41.04
N HIS A 606 -15.02 -32.96 -40.35
CA HIS A 606 -15.78 -34.12 -40.80
C HIS A 606 -16.64 -34.71 -39.67
N SER A 607 -17.94 -34.48 -39.78
CA SER A 607 -18.98 -35.32 -39.18
C SER A 607 -19.30 -36.48 -40.11
N SER A 608 -19.56 -37.67 -39.54
CA SER A 608 -20.31 -38.72 -40.21
C SER A 608 -21.00 -39.61 -39.19
N SER A 609 -22.27 -39.91 -39.43
CA SER A 609 -23.06 -40.90 -38.71
C SER A 609 -23.50 -41.97 -39.70
N CYS A 610 -23.44 -43.24 -39.31
CA CYS A 610 -24.03 -44.35 -40.05
C CYS A 610 -24.64 -45.36 -39.07
N GLN A 611 -25.80 -45.88 -39.45
CA GLN A 611 -26.34 -47.18 -39.04
C GLN A 611 -25.57 -48.30 -39.80
N GLU A 612 -25.84 -49.61 -39.71
CA GLU A 612 -26.82 -50.44 -38.95
C GLU A 612 -25.99 -51.62 -38.34
N GLU A 613 -26.40 -52.85 -38.01
CA GLU A 613 -27.63 -53.65 -38.10
C GLU A 613 -28.01 -54.22 -36.71
N ILE A 614 -28.99 -55.13 -36.63
CA ILE A 614 -29.38 -55.88 -35.42
C ILE A 614 -29.31 -57.38 -35.75
N PHE A 615 -28.66 -58.18 -34.90
CA PHE A 615 -29.03 -59.59 -34.70
C PHE A 615 -28.74 -60.04 -33.26
N ALA A 616 -29.57 -60.93 -32.74
CA ALA A 616 -29.48 -61.49 -31.39
C ALA A 616 -29.64 -63.01 -31.48
N ASP A 617 -29.04 -63.77 -30.53
CA ASP A 617 -29.71 -64.96 -29.99
C ASP A 617 -29.11 -65.52 -28.66
N GLN A 618 -30.03 -65.83 -27.74
CA GLN A 618 -30.13 -66.99 -26.83
C GLN A 618 -28.94 -67.49 -25.96
N ASN A 619 -28.98 -67.12 -24.67
CA ASN A 619 -29.23 -67.94 -23.46
C ASN A 619 -28.47 -69.26 -23.09
N CYS A 620 -28.52 -69.54 -21.76
CA CYS A 620 -28.10 -70.74 -21.00
C CYS A 620 -26.57 -70.92 -20.82
N VAL A 621 -25.93 -70.91 -19.63
CA VAL A 621 -26.24 -71.13 -18.18
C VAL A 621 -26.08 -72.58 -17.67
N SER A 622 -25.23 -72.74 -16.64
CA SER A 622 -25.06 -73.90 -15.71
C SER A 622 -24.54 -75.24 -16.29
N ASP A 623 -23.76 -76.08 -15.58
CA ASP A 623 -23.05 -75.91 -14.29
C ASP A 623 -21.95 -77.00 -14.07
N ALA A 624 -21.41 -77.07 -12.84
CA ALA A 624 -20.81 -78.22 -12.13
C ALA A 624 -19.32 -78.13 -11.74
N LYS A 625 -18.96 -78.85 -10.66
CA LYS A 625 -17.70 -78.74 -9.89
C LYS A 625 -16.92 -80.06 -9.89
N GLU A 626 -15.59 -79.96 -9.91
CA GLU A 626 -14.62 -80.83 -9.22
C GLU A 626 -13.30 -80.01 -9.19
N VAL A 627 -12.68 -79.63 -8.07
CA VAL A 627 -12.30 -80.36 -6.84
C VAL A 627 -11.24 -81.44 -7.08
N TYR A 628 -10.04 -81.00 -7.44
CA TYR A 628 -8.80 -81.57 -6.89
C TYR A 628 -7.79 -80.44 -6.65
N GLY A 629 -7.03 -80.52 -5.56
CA GLY A 629 -6.07 -79.49 -5.17
C GLY A 629 -4.70 -80.08 -4.86
N THR A 630 -3.65 -79.41 -5.32
CA THR A 630 -2.26 -79.67 -4.94
C THR A 630 -1.56 -78.36 -4.58
N ASN A 631 -0.86 -78.35 -3.45
CA ASN A 631 0.02 -77.24 -3.08
C ASN A 631 1.32 -77.33 -3.90
N LEU A 632 1.78 -76.21 -4.46
CA LEU A 632 3.20 -75.98 -4.72
C LEU A 632 3.58 -74.56 -4.28
N ASN A 633 4.59 -74.47 -3.42
CA ASN A 633 4.99 -73.26 -2.70
C ASN A 633 6.25 -72.67 -3.35
N GLY A 634 6.29 -71.35 -3.60
CA GLY A 634 7.28 -70.75 -4.51
C GLY A 634 7.61 -69.28 -4.26
N TYR A 635 8.43 -69.01 -3.24
CA TYR A 635 9.32 -67.84 -3.10
C TYR A 635 8.75 -66.42 -3.31
N LYS A 636 8.33 -65.77 -2.21
CA LYS A 636 8.48 -64.31 -2.05
C LYS A 636 9.77 -63.99 -1.30
N ARG A 637 10.58 -63.05 -1.80
CA ARG A 637 11.62 -62.37 -0.99
C ARG A 637 11.00 -61.16 -0.27
N PRO A 638 11.31 -60.93 1.02
CA PRO A 638 10.98 -59.66 1.68
C PRO A 638 11.98 -58.57 1.28
N ILE A 639 11.49 -57.35 1.06
CA ILE A 639 12.31 -56.13 1.02
C ILE A 639 12.07 -55.38 2.33
N SER A 640 13.13 -55.05 3.04
CA SER A 640 13.06 -54.28 4.28
C SER A 640 12.95 -52.79 3.96
N ILE A 641 12.04 -52.09 4.64
CA ILE A 641 11.93 -50.63 4.63
C ILE A 641 12.17 -50.15 6.07
N PRO A 642 13.13 -49.23 6.33
CA PRO A 642 13.41 -48.73 7.68
C PRO A 642 12.21 -47.98 8.30
N PRO A 643 12.10 -47.94 9.64
CA PRO A 643 11.03 -47.22 10.31
C PRO A 643 11.19 -45.69 10.16
N HIS A 644 10.06 -44.99 10.01
CA HIS A 644 10.02 -43.54 10.12
C HIS A 644 10.27 -43.11 11.58
N TYR A 645 11.04 -42.04 11.77
CA TYR A 645 11.28 -41.45 13.09
C TYR A 645 10.23 -40.37 13.39
N ASP A 646 9.19 -40.73 14.14
CA ASP A 646 8.32 -39.74 14.79
C ASP A 646 9.00 -39.18 16.04
N LEU A 647 9.54 -37.97 15.93
CA LEU A 647 10.10 -37.23 17.06
C LEU A 647 9.00 -36.44 17.77
N ALA A 648 8.48 -37.00 18.86
CA ALA A 648 7.60 -36.29 19.77
C ALA A 648 8.31 -35.09 20.40
N PHE A 649 7.72 -33.89 20.28
CA PHE A 649 8.17 -32.69 20.98
C PHE A 649 7.09 -32.23 21.95
N SER A 650 7.36 -32.38 23.25
CA SER A 650 6.55 -31.82 24.33
C SER A 650 7.19 -30.52 24.81
N GLY A 651 6.41 -29.44 24.89
CA GLY A 651 6.92 -28.15 25.33
C GLY A 651 5.90 -27.00 25.21
N SER A 652 5.47 -26.50 26.38
CA SER A 652 4.76 -25.22 26.57
C SER A 652 3.54 -24.96 25.66
N GLU A 653 2.42 -25.62 25.97
CA GLU A 653 1.14 -24.93 25.94
C GLU A 653 1.02 -24.08 27.21
N ASP A 654 1.09 -22.75 27.09
CA ASP A 654 0.48 -21.82 28.05
C ASP A 654 0.39 -20.41 27.44
N LEU A 655 -0.46 -19.55 28.00
CA LEU A 655 -0.68 -18.15 27.59
C LEU A 655 -1.16 -17.93 26.13
N TYR A 656 -2.46 -18.10 25.88
CA TYR A 656 -3.34 -16.96 25.55
C TYR A 656 -4.81 -17.38 25.59
N SER A 657 -5.53 -16.94 26.63
CA SER A 657 -6.98 -17.09 26.75
C SER A 657 -7.53 -16.02 27.68
N LYS A 658 -8.70 -15.47 27.32
CA LYS A 658 -9.19 -14.13 27.71
C LYS A 658 -8.34 -13.02 27.05
N ILE A 659 -8.89 -11.87 26.68
CA ILE A 659 -10.19 -11.30 27.02
C ILE A 659 -10.99 -10.99 25.75
N SER A 660 -12.28 -11.32 25.74
CA SER A 660 -13.26 -10.71 24.85
C SER A 660 -14.58 -10.48 25.60
N ASN A 661 -15.15 -9.29 25.41
CA ASN A 661 -16.55 -8.91 25.64
C ASN A 661 -17.18 -8.95 27.07
N ARG A 662 -17.44 -7.71 27.55
CA ARG A 662 -18.79 -7.18 27.93
C ARG A 662 -19.21 -7.17 29.42
N SER A 663 -20.11 -6.22 29.71
CA SER A 663 -20.80 -5.89 30.98
C SER A 663 -19.90 -5.29 32.07
N THR A 664 -19.91 -4.00 32.45
CA THR A 664 -20.91 -2.90 32.64
C THR A 664 -21.43 -2.73 34.07
N ALA A 665 -21.50 -1.44 34.47
CA ALA A 665 -22.30 -0.82 35.54
C ALA A 665 -21.79 -0.82 37.00
N LYS A 666 -21.41 0.41 37.45
CA LYS A 666 -21.71 1.01 38.77
C LYS A 666 -20.98 0.41 40.00
N SER A 667 -20.72 1.15 41.09
CA SER A 667 -20.85 2.58 41.41
C SER A 667 -20.17 2.85 42.76
N ASP A 668 -19.75 4.05 43.19
CA ASP A 668 -19.37 5.36 42.61
C ASP A 668 -18.95 6.24 43.82
N THR A 669 -18.07 7.26 43.71
CA THR A 669 -17.95 8.43 44.64
C THR A 669 -16.80 9.41 44.27
N ILE A 670 -17.17 10.67 43.97
CA ILE A 670 -16.57 11.98 44.35
C ILE A 670 -15.09 11.97 44.86
N VAL A 671 -14.13 12.76 44.37
CA VAL A 671 -14.06 14.07 43.64
C VAL A 671 -12.96 13.97 42.53
N GLY A 672 -12.84 14.80 41.48
CA GLY A 672 -13.58 16.00 41.04
C GLY A 672 -12.92 17.34 41.44
N ALA A 673 -13.15 18.49 40.78
CA ALA A 673 -13.81 18.76 39.49
C ALA A 673 -13.72 20.27 39.11
N THR A 674 -13.27 20.61 37.90
CA THR A 674 -13.66 21.81 37.09
C THR A 674 -12.98 21.66 35.71
N ILE A 675 -13.65 21.26 34.62
CA ILE A 675 -14.68 21.96 33.82
C ILE A 675 -14.07 23.17 33.12
N THR A 676 -14.19 23.37 31.81
CA THR A 676 -15.08 22.79 30.76
C THR A 676 -14.39 21.70 29.91
N ASN A 677 -14.99 20.94 28.97
CA ASN A 677 -16.37 20.45 28.64
C ASN A 677 -16.18 19.22 27.68
N GLU A 678 -17.12 18.58 26.95
CA GLU A 678 -18.54 18.84 26.60
C GLU A 678 -19.35 17.52 26.43
N GLU A 679 -20.35 17.47 25.55
CA GLU A 679 -21.41 16.43 25.49
C GLU A 679 -21.46 15.75 24.09
N LEU A 680 -21.81 14.48 23.83
CA LEU A 680 -22.59 13.37 24.44
C LEU A 680 -23.97 13.09 23.78
N CYS A 681 -24.28 11.81 23.57
CA CYS A 681 -25.47 11.32 22.85
C CYS A 681 -25.87 9.89 23.25
N GLY A 682 -27.17 9.58 23.15
CA GLY A 682 -27.66 8.25 22.77
C GLY A 682 -27.91 7.20 23.87
N LYS A 683 -28.96 6.39 23.68
CA LYS A 683 -29.29 5.20 24.51
C LYS A 683 -29.29 3.93 23.65
N HIS A 684 -29.11 2.78 24.31
CA HIS A 684 -29.04 1.45 23.71
C HIS A 684 -30.32 0.63 23.97
N ILE A 685 -30.64 -0.33 23.09
CA ILE A 685 -31.60 -1.44 23.31
C ILE A 685 -30.87 -2.78 23.03
N SER A 686 -31.42 -3.92 23.47
CA SER A 686 -30.72 -5.22 23.59
C SER A 686 -31.42 -6.38 22.85
N THR A 687 -30.70 -7.49 22.63
CA THR A 687 -31.23 -8.88 22.60
C THR A 687 -30.08 -9.89 22.70
N GLU A 688 -30.38 -11.17 22.98
CA GLU A 688 -29.44 -12.26 23.31
C GLU A 688 -29.86 -13.59 22.62
N GLU A 689 -29.28 -14.73 23.05
CA GLU A 689 -29.62 -16.14 22.71
C GLU A 689 -29.10 -16.68 21.35
N ILE A 690 -28.70 -17.96 21.18
CA ILE A 690 -28.57 -19.13 22.10
C ILE A 690 -27.41 -20.09 21.64
N TRP A 691 -27.10 -21.14 22.41
CA TRP A 691 -25.95 -22.06 22.26
C TRP A 691 -26.27 -23.48 21.68
N ASP A 692 -25.19 -24.25 21.46
CA ASP A 692 -25.05 -25.73 21.35
C ASP A 692 -25.53 -26.50 20.09
N VAL A 693 -24.55 -26.82 19.22
CA VAL A 693 -24.07 -28.20 18.92
C VAL A 693 -22.55 -28.17 18.77
#